data_AF-A0A8H4NL08-F1
#
_entry.id   AF-A0A8H4NL08-F1
#
_cell.length_a   1.000
_cell.length_b   1.000
_cell.length_c   1.000
_cell.angle_alpha   90.00
_cell.angle_beta   90.00
_cell.angle_gamma   90.00
#
_symmetry.space_group_name_H-M   'P 1'
#
loop_
_entity.id
_entity.type
_entity.pdbx_description
1 polymer ?
#
loop_
_entity_poly.entity_id
_entity_poly.type
_entity_poly.pdbx_seq_one_letter_code
_entity_poly.pdbx_strand_id
1 'polypeptide(L)'
;MADIALTEAELVKTRRLGKFIKAWDPEQRGVGKPNPRTKLEGPLVVQKDIAIPVRDGTILRANVYRHKDHLDEKLPIILNYSVYGKDGGTDIAVFPPSAGLDAARITDQYLFGAADPLWWCSVGYIVASVDARGSYMSDGDKSYYSRDVGLDGYDVVEWLSSQEWSNGKVAIYGASGYAMVAWLVAAEQPPSLAAMIPIDGMTDMYREISWKGGIPETQFNELYPVFFNWGRGDVEDPVNDYVSHVYFDEYWRSKIPALERITCPTYIIAGWSDHGLHTRGTMNAYYKIPAKKKYLEIHQYQKWEWSVTEESLKRQRAFLDTFLLGKQTEVQFWPQVRYAMREKYYTGEWRYADKFPPPETEYTQFFPTSSLGLSRVSNPPTQSVSFDARNDEVEFELPMRGSFEMAGHSKLKLWVEVQGGNDLDLFITLRKRGHNGKDVYFPWMTVVDTGPVAFGWQRVSRRELDEAKSTRWQPYHTHQRDLELSPGEIVPVEIEILPTSCRFRPGERLVLVVSGHDYGNFPTGVPIPRHQKTVNQGTAVVHFGGSFDSHLLLPVIPPVPSSYFKGKAPVKMSMVARRVKGWSDEKFLDEYTNIHAQMTSKIGAVVPILRNYTQLVACPHVEVPGLSKVIGGSTLPWDCMTTLAWSSKSSLWGSFRDPSYRATAKSHVFVDENDTIGIVSQVAFEIIYDPILFEKRSDACLVSVMLAGSPTIDDAGRTKALEQRFCAIRDAFKGTIVLRYALNRRVLHPDESKEFFHDTPFQTADWKSIAALEQYWFSSKDEAAMFLENKETQKVLGQLPDSFDALHSIVIIGREHIVVQKDLTV
;
A
#
# COMPACT_ATOMS: atom_id res chain seq x y z
N MET A 1 -43.96 25.20 -14.17
CA MET A 1 -43.34 24.82 -15.45
C MET A 1 -42.08 25.66 -15.57
N ALA A 2 -40.91 25.02 -15.60
CA ALA A 2 -39.65 25.72 -15.83
C ALA A 2 -39.72 26.47 -17.16
N ASP A 3 -39.01 27.60 -17.26
CA ASP A 3 -38.83 28.30 -18.52
C ASP A 3 -38.22 27.33 -19.55
N ILE A 4 -38.97 26.99 -20.60
CA ILE A 4 -38.56 26.03 -21.63
C ILE A 4 -37.19 26.42 -22.21
N ALA A 5 -36.94 27.72 -22.38
CA ALA A 5 -35.65 28.21 -22.89
C ALA A 5 -34.50 27.96 -21.90
N LEU A 6 -34.76 28.06 -20.59
CA LEU A 6 -33.77 27.72 -19.55
C LEU A 6 -33.49 26.21 -19.53
N THR A 7 -34.53 25.39 -19.65
CA THR A 7 -34.41 23.93 -19.73
C THR A 7 -33.60 23.49 -20.94
N GLU A 8 -33.93 24.00 -22.13
CA GLU A 8 -33.17 23.71 -23.35
C GLU A 8 -31.71 24.18 -23.23
N ALA A 9 -31.47 25.36 -22.67
CA ALA A 9 -30.12 25.87 -22.45
C ALA A 9 -29.31 25.00 -21.48
N GLU A 10 -29.91 24.46 -20.41
CA GLU A 10 -29.22 23.54 -19.49
C GLU A 10 -28.90 22.20 -20.15
N LEU A 11 -29.82 21.62 -20.93
CA LEU A 11 -29.56 20.37 -21.65
C LEU A 11 -28.51 20.54 -22.75
N VAL A 12 -28.48 21.67 -23.46
CA VAL A 12 -27.43 21.98 -24.45
C VAL A 12 -26.03 21.99 -23.81
N LYS A 13 -25.90 22.40 -22.53
CA LYS A 13 -24.62 22.37 -21.82
C LYS A 13 -24.09 20.96 -21.56
N THR A 14 -24.92 19.93 -21.68
CA THR A 14 -24.51 18.54 -21.40
C THR A 14 -23.63 17.93 -22.50
N ARG A 15 -23.54 18.56 -23.68
CA ARG A 15 -22.68 18.19 -24.83
C ARG A 15 -22.53 16.66 -24.99
N ARG A 16 -23.56 16.01 -25.55
CA ARG A 16 -23.54 14.59 -25.92
C ARG A 16 -22.60 14.39 -27.11
N LEU A 17 -21.38 13.90 -26.85
CA LEU A 17 -20.30 13.82 -27.85
C LEU A 17 -20.09 12.43 -28.46
N GLY A 18 -20.62 11.37 -27.85
CA GLY A 18 -20.53 10.01 -28.38
C GLY A 18 -21.53 9.70 -29.48
N LYS A 19 -21.35 8.53 -30.10
CA LYS A 19 -22.23 8.04 -31.15
C LYS A 19 -23.41 7.30 -30.52
N PHE A 20 -24.63 7.66 -30.92
CA PHE A 20 -25.83 6.95 -30.46
C PHE A 20 -26.17 5.78 -31.40
N ILE A 21 -26.47 4.64 -30.81
CA ILE A 21 -26.94 3.41 -31.47
C ILE A 21 -28.27 2.97 -30.88
N LYS A 22 -28.97 2.06 -31.56
CA LYS A 22 -30.23 1.54 -31.03
C LYS A 22 -29.99 0.73 -29.75
N ALA A 23 -30.70 1.09 -28.68
CA ALA A 23 -30.66 0.34 -27.42
C ALA A 23 -31.24 -1.07 -27.57
N TRP A 24 -30.83 -1.98 -26.68
CA TRP A 24 -31.37 -3.33 -26.62
C TRP A 24 -32.73 -3.34 -25.94
N ASP A 25 -33.68 -4.09 -26.51
CA ASP A 25 -35.06 -4.11 -26.05
C ASP A 25 -35.20 -4.76 -24.66
N PRO A 26 -35.66 -4.03 -23.63
CA PRO A 26 -35.86 -4.57 -22.28
C PRO A 26 -36.84 -5.76 -22.22
N GLU A 27 -37.75 -5.90 -23.19
CA GLU A 27 -38.67 -7.05 -23.23
C GLU A 27 -37.90 -8.39 -23.35
N GLN A 28 -36.68 -8.39 -23.90
CA GLN A 28 -35.81 -9.58 -23.97
C GLN A 28 -35.31 -10.03 -22.59
N ARG A 29 -35.32 -9.14 -21.59
CA ARG A 29 -35.03 -9.43 -20.17
C ARG A 29 -36.31 -9.73 -19.37
N GLY A 30 -37.45 -9.87 -20.03
CA GLY A 30 -38.74 -10.09 -19.37
C GLY A 30 -39.35 -8.84 -18.74
N VAL A 31 -38.82 -7.65 -19.04
CA VAL A 31 -39.37 -6.38 -18.52
C VAL A 31 -40.58 -5.99 -19.36
N GLY A 32 -41.77 -6.05 -18.75
CA GLY A 32 -43.01 -5.71 -19.43
C GLY A 32 -43.26 -4.22 -19.59
N LYS A 33 -44.33 -3.87 -20.33
CA LYS A 33 -44.80 -2.48 -20.47
C LYS A 33 -45.13 -1.85 -19.11
N PRO A 34 -44.93 -0.53 -18.93
CA PRO A 34 -45.23 0.14 -17.68
C PRO A 34 -46.70 -0.06 -17.31
N ASN A 35 -46.97 -0.54 -16.10
CA ASN A 35 -48.32 -0.79 -15.62
C ASN A 35 -48.49 -0.19 -14.21
N PRO A 36 -48.76 1.13 -14.11
CA PRO A 36 -48.89 1.81 -12.84
C PRO A 36 -49.90 1.12 -11.91
N ARG A 37 -49.44 0.63 -10.76
CA ARG A 37 -50.28 -0.12 -9.82
C ARG A 37 -49.71 -0.09 -8.41
N THR A 38 -50.58 -0.27 -7.43
CA THR A 38 -50.16 -0.49 -6.04
C THR A 38 -50.38 -1.94 -5.65
N LYS A 39 -49.38 -2.56 -5.02
CA LYS A 39 -49.43 -3.94 -4.53
C LYS A 39 -48.99 -4.01 -3.08
N LEU A 40 -49.50 -5.02 -2.38
CA LEU A 40 -48.97 -5.44 -1.09
C LEU A 40 -48.03 -6.63 -1.33
N GLU A 41 -46.76 -6.48 -0.95
CA GLU A 41 -45.72 -7.50 -1.06
C GLU A 41 -45.11 -7.72 0.34
N GLY A 42 -45.59 -8.74 1.06
CA GLY A 42 -45.26 -8.94 2.47
C GLY A 42 -45.70 -7.74 3.33
N PRO A 43 -44.78 -7.08 4.08
CA PRO A 43 -45.09 -5.88 4.83
C PRO A 43 -45.01 -4.58 4.01
N LEU A 44 -44.67 -4.64 2.72
CA LEU A 44 -44.48 -3.47 1.87
C LEU A 44 -45.71 -3.15 1.04
N VAL A 45 -46.07 -1.86 0.99
CA VAL A 45 -46.92 -1.27 -0.03
C VAL A 45 -46.02 -0.73 -1.14
N VAL A 46 -46.11 -1.33 -2.32
CA VAL A 46 -45.27 -1.04 -3.48
C VAL A 46 -46.09 -0.35 -4.55
N GLN A 47 -45.74 0.89 -4.89
CA GLN A 47 -46.27 1.61 -6.05
C GLN A 47 -45.32 1.36 -7.22
N LYS A 48 -45.73 0.53 -8.18
CA LYS A 48 -44.92 0.15 -9.34
C LYS A 48 -45.20 1.05 -10.54
N ASP A 49 -44.18 1.24 -11.37
CA ASP A 49 -44.22 1.94 -12.67
C ASP A 49 -44.74 3.38 -12.61
N ILE A 50 -44.53 4.08 -11.49
CA ILE A 50 -44.92 5.50 -11.38
C ILE A 50 -44.16 6.33 -12.41
N ALA A 51 -44.82 7.37 -12.93
CA ALA A 51 -44.27 8.30 -13.90
C ALA A 51 -43.72 9.55 -13.19
N ILE A 52 -42.43 9.81 -13.38
CA ILE A 52 -41.76 11.02 -12.87
C ILE A 52 -41.38 11.89 -14.08
N PRO A 53 -42.11 13.00 -14.35
CA PRO A 53 -41.72 13.93 -15.39
C PRO A 53 -40.50 14.75 -14.94
N VAL A 54 -39.44 14.75 -15.74
CA VAL A 54 -38.30 15.65 -15.56
C VAL A 54 -38.50 16.94 -16.35
N ARG A 55 -37.59 17.91 -16.21
CA ARG A 55 -37.72 19.30 -16.70
C ARG A 55 -38.11 19.47 -18.16
N ASP A 56 -37.74 18.54 -19.03
CA ASP A 56 -38.02 18.57 -20.47
C ASP A 56 -39.26 17.76 -20.87
N GLY A 57 -40.01 17.25 -19.89
CA GLY A 57 -41.20 16.42 -20.11
C GLY A 57 -40.91 14.93 -20.31
N THR A 58 -39.63 14.51 -20.33
CA THR A 58 -39.28 13.09 -20.38
C THR A 58 -39.81 12.37 -19.15
N ILE A 59 -40.39 11.19 -19.34
CA ILE A 59 -40.96 10.41 -18.25
C ILE A 59 -39.97 9.34 -17.81
N LEU A 60 -39.51 9.44 -16.57
CA LEU A 60 -38.76 8.38 -15.91
C LEU A 60 -39.71 7.44 -15.16
N ARG A 61 -39.34 6.16 -15.08
CA ARG A 61 -40.12 5.12 -14.40
C ARG A 61 -39.53 4.81 -13.05
N ALA A 62 -40.40 4.65 -12.06
CA ALA A 62 -39.99 4.33 -10.70
C ALA A 62 -40.88 3.30 -10.00
N ASN A 63 -40.31 2.66 -9.00
CA ASN A 63 -41.01 1.86 -8.00
C ASN A 63 -40.78 2.51 -6.63
N VAL A 64 -41.85 2.73 -5.85
CA VAL A 64 -41.76 3.30 -4.50
C VAL A 64 -42.27 2.29 -3.48
N TYR A 65 -41.46 2.04 -2.46
CA TYR A 65 -41.67 1.05 -1.43
C TYR A 65 -41.87 1.75 -0.08
N ARG A 66 -42.97 1.41 0.60
CA ARG A 66 -43.29 1.92 1.94
C ARG A 66 -43.72 0.77 2.83
N HIS A 67 -43.42 0.84 4.13
CA HIS A 67 -43.94 -0.15 5.07
C HIS A 67 -45.41 0.10 5.36
N LYS A 68 -46.24 -0.96 5.40
CA LYS A 68 -47.69 -0.84 5.63
C LYS A 68 -48.05 -0.23 7.00
N ASP A 69 -47.15 -0.36 7.98
CA ASP A 69 -47.36 0.16 9.34
C ASP A 69 -46.97 1.65 9.47
N HIS A 70 -46.41 2.26 8.43
CA HIS A 70 -45.94 3.66 8.43
C HIS A 70 -46.59 4.51 7.32
N LEU A 71 -47.77 4.13 6.81
CA LEU A 71 -48.39 4.82 5.67
C LEU A 71 -48.91 6.23 6.00
N ASP A 72 -49.23 6.49 7.27
CA ASP A 72 -49.70 7.79 7.77
C ASP A 72 -48.55 8.72 8.18
N GLU A 73 -47.30 8.21 8.16
CA GLU A 73 -46.11 8.98 8.52
C GLU A 73 -45.46 9.62 7.28
N LYS A 74 -44.93 10.83 7.46
CA LYS A 74 -44.05 11.45 6.47
C LYS A 74 -42.62 11.06 6.76
N LEU A 75 -42.03 10.27 5.87
CA LEU A 75 -40.73 9.64 6.08
C LEU A 75 -39.68 10.12 5.06
N PRO A 76 -38.38 10.02 5.40
CA PRO A 76 -37.30 10.31 4.46
C PRO A 76 -37.16 9.22 3.40
N ILE A 77 -36.54 9.59 2.28
CA ILE A 77 -36.43 8.73 1.09
C ILE A 77 -34.98 8.32 0.85
N ILE A 78 -34.76 7.04 0.57
CA ILE A 78 -33.52 6.53 -0.01
C ILE A 78 -33.76 6.27 -1.50
N LEU A 79 -33.00 6.95 -2.35
CA LEU A 79 -33.09 6.91 -3.79
C LEU A 79 -32.04 5.96 -4.38
N ASN A 80 -32.53 4.87 -4.97
CA ASN A 80 -31.80 3.98 -5.85
C ASN A 80 -31.99 4.47 -7.30
N TYR A 81 -31.12 5.36 -7.78
CA TYR A 81 -31.19 5.90 -9.15
C TYR A 81 -30.07 5.30 -10.01
N SER A 82 -30.42 4.60 -11.09
CA SER A 82 -29.41 3.94 -11.93
C SER A 82 -29.85 3.65 -13.36
N VAL A 83 -28.90 3.07 -14.12
CA VAL A 83 -29.10 2.55 -15.47
C VAL A 83 -29.38 1.04 -15.51
N TYR A 84 -29.48 0.37 -14.35
CA TYR A 84 -29.45 -1.09 -14.23
C TYR A 84 -30.82 -1.79 -14.18
N GLY A 85 -31.91 -1.03 -14.18
CA GLY A 85 -33.26 -1.58 -14.19
C GLY A 85 -33.84 -1.66 -12.78
N LYS A 86 -34.90 -0.89 -12.51
CA LYS A 86 -35.62 -0.85 -11.24
C LYS A 86 -36.37 -2.15 -10.88
N ASP A 87 -36.51 -3.06 -11.84
CA ASP A 87 -37.23 -4.33 -11.72
C ASP A 87 -36.30 -5.56 -11.71
N GLY A 88 -34.99 -5.37 -11.49
CA GLY A 88 -34.03 -6.48 -11.40
C GLY A 88 -33.62 -7.07 -12.75
N GLY A 89 -33.68 -6.28 -13.83
CA GLY A 89 -33.25 -6.70 -15.17
C GLY A 89 -31.75 -7.04 -15.29
N THR A 90 -30.95 -6.59 -14.32
CA THR A 90 -29.57 -6.99 -14.11
C THR A 90 -29.48 -8.01 -12.99
N ASP A 91 -29.32 -9.29 -13.34
CA ASP A 91 -29.25 -10.40 -12.38
C ASP A 91 -27.89 -10.43 -11.65
N ILE A 92 -27.94 -10.78 -10.36
CA ILE A 92 -26.80 -11.12 -9.50
C ILE A 92 -25.98 -12.26 -10.13
N ALA A 93 -26.62 -13.17 -10.87
CA ALA A 93 -26.03 -14.35 -11.50
C ALA A 93 -24.92 -14.08 -12.53
N VAL A 94 -24.68 -12.82 -12.92
CA VAL A 94 -23.56 -12.47 -13.81
C VAL A 94 -22.21 -12.45 -13.06
N PHE A 95 -22.21 -12.28 -11.74
CA PHE A 95 -21.00 -12.36 -10.93
C PHE A 95 -20.90 -13.76 -10.27
N PRO A 96 -19.70 -14.37 -10.27
CA PRO A 96 -19.52 -15.73 -9.76
C PRO A 96 -19.93 -15.83 -8.28
N PRO A 97 -20.30 -17.02 -7.76
CA PRO A 97 -20.56 -17.23 -6.33
C PRO A 97 -19.42 -16.75 -5.41
N SER A 98 -18.19 -16.64 -5.94
CA SER A 98 -17.05 -16.05 -5.25
C SER A 98 -17.17 -14.55 -4.98
N ALA A 99 -18.23 -13.86 -5.41
CA ALA A 99 -18.51 -12.45 -5.11
C ALA A 99 -19.05 -12.19 -3.68
N GLY A 100 -19.13 -13.25 -2.86
CA GLY A 100 -19.33 -13.15 -1.40
C GLY A 100 -20.71 -12.70 -0.95
N LEU A 101 -21.66 -12.56 -1.88
CA LEU A 101 -23.03 -12.15 -1.55
C LEU A 101 -23.83 -13.35 -1.04
N ASP A 102 -23.99 -13.41 0.28
CA ASP A 102 -24.80 -14.41 0.97
C ASP A 102 -26.30 -14.08 0.83
N ALA A 103 -27.07 -14.99 0.23
CA ALA A 103 -28.51 -14.86 0.06
C ALA A 103 -29.27 -14.67 1.39
N ALA A 104 -28.71 -15.13 2.51
CA ALA A 104 -29.31 -14.93 3.84
C ALA A 104 -29.28 -13.46 4.32
N ARG A 105 -28.49 -12.59 3.66
CA ARG A 105 -28.32 -11.17 4.02
C ARG A 105 -29.15 -10.21 3.17
N ILE A 106 -29.81 -10.69 2.13
CA ILE A 106 -30.60 -9.89 1.19
C ILE A 106 -32.04 -10.39 1.14
N THR A 107 -32.97 -9.49 0.83
CA THR A 107 -34.38 -9.84 0.69
C THR A 107 -34.76 -10.10 -0.76
N ASP A 108 -35.98 -10.57 -0.99
CA ASP A 108 -36.55 -10.77 -2.34
C ASP A 108 -36.72 -9.46 -3.12
N GLN A 109 -36.63 -8.31 -2.45
CA GLN A 109 -36.75 -6.97 -3.04
C GLN A 109 -35.39 -6.31 -3.30
N TYR A 110 -34.29 -6.95 -2.90
CA TYR A 110 -32.95 -6.40 -3.09
C TYR A 110 -32.59 -6.30 -4.58
N LEU A 111 -32.27 -5.08 -5.03
CA LEU A 111 -31.61 -4.85 -6.31
C LEU A 111 -30.10 -4.85 -6.07
N PHE A 112 -29.34 -5.53 -6.93
CA PHE A 112 -27.90 -5.69 -6.76
C PHE A 112 -27.15 -4.35 -6.63
N GLY A 113 -26.50 -4.14 -5.48
CA GLY A 113 -25.75 -2.92 -5.16
C GLY A 113 -26.60 -1.74 -4.70
N ALA A 114 -27.92 -1.91 -4.55
CA ALA A 114 -28.85 -0.86 -4.16
C ALA A 114 -29.26 -0.97 -2.68
N ALA A 115 -30.04 -0.01 -2.18
CA ALA A 115 -30.64 -0.11 -0.86
C ALA A 115 -31.79 -1.13 -0.88
N ASP A 116 -31.72 -2.13 0.00
CA ASP A 116 -32.75 -3.16 0.15
C ASP A 116 -34.08 -2.54 0.65
N PRO A 117 -35.15 -2.53 -0.17
CA PRO A 117 -36.41 -1.91 0.21
C PRO A 117 -37.03 -2.48 1.48
N LEU A 118 -36.99 -3.80 1.66
CA LEU A 118 -37.63 -4.44 2.81
C LEU A 118 -36.90 -4.09 4.10
N TRP A 119 -35.57 -4.14 4.10
CA TRP A 119 -34.78 -3.80 5.28
C TRP A 119 -34.98 -2.33 5.69
N TRP A 120 -34.83 -1.40 4.75
CA TRP A 120 -34.89 0.04 5.02
C TRP A 120 -36.31 0.52 5.37
N CYS A 121 -37.34 -0.01 4.71
CA CYS A 121 -38.73 0.36 5.03
C CYS A 121 -39.14 -0.08 6.44
N SER A 122 -38.70 -1.26 6.89
CA SER A 122 -38.98 -1.76 8.24
C SER A 122 -38.29 -0.95 9.35
N VAL A 123 -37.38 -0.02 9.01
CA VAL A 123 -36.69 0.84 9.98
C VAL A 123 -37.02 2.32 9.83
N GLY A 124 -38.13 2.65 9.15
CA GLY A 124 -38.68 4.00 9.07
C GLY A 124 -38.18 4.85 7.90
N TYR A 125 -37.91 4.22 6.76
CA TYR A 125 -37.55 4.90 5.51
C TYR A 125 -38.53 4.55 4.39
N ILE A 126 -38.49 5.33 3.32
CA ILE A 126 -39.11 5.03 2.04
C ILE A 126 -37.98 4.74 1.06
N VAL A 127 -38.13 3.69 0.23
CA VAL A 127 -37.14 3.41 -0.83
C VAL A 127 -37.78 3.70 -2.17
N ALA A 128 -37.09 4.43 -3.04
CA ALA A 128 -37.50 4.70 -4.40
C ALA A 128 -36.44 4.19 -5.38
N SER A 129 -36.81 3.26 -6.25
CA SER A 129 -35.96 2.74 -7.32
C SER A 129 -36.38 3.35 -8.65
N VAL A 130 -35.48 4.08 -9.31
CA VAL A 130 -35.78 4.90 -10.49
C VAL A 130 -34.80 4.56 -11.62
N ASP A 131 -35.34 4.29 -12.81
CA ASP A 131 -34.55 4.11 -14.01
C ASP A 131 -34.19 5.47 -14.62
N ALA A 132 -32.90 5.68 -14.88
CA ALA A 132 -32.39 6.86 -15.58
C ALA A 132 -32.97 7.00 -16.99
N ARG A 133 -32.80 8.19 -17.59
CA ARG A 133 -33.24 8.48 -18.95
C ARG A 133 -32.72 7.43 -19.94
N GLY A 134 -33.61 6.94 -20.79
CA GLY A 134 -33.33 5.91 -21.79
C GLY A 134 -32.91 4.54 -21.22
N SER A 135 -33.00 4.34 -19.90
CA SER A 135 -32.82 3.03 -19.27
C SER A 135 -34.14 2.30 -19.16
N TYR A 136 -34.15 1.06 -19.64
CA TYR A 136 -35.32 0.19 -19.57
C TYR A 136 -36.59 0.88 -20.10
N MET A 137 -37.58 1.11 -19.24
CA MET A 137 -38.88 1.65 -19.65
C MET A 137 -39.02 3.16 -19.44
N SER A 138 -37.97 3.83 -18.97
CA SER A 138 -37.86 5.29 -18.99
C SER A 138 -37.70 5.81 -20.41
N ASP A 139 -38.28 6.98 -20.69
CA ASP A 139 -38.26 7.60 -22.00
C ASP A 139 -36.89 8.25 -22.31
N GLY A 140 -36.71 8.65 -23.57
CA GLY A 140 -35.54 9.40 -24.05
C GLY A 140 -34.33 8.53 -24.41
N ASP A 141 -33.25 9.22 -24.78
CA ASP A 141 -31.98 8.60 -25.18
C ASP A 141 -30.96 8.68 -24.05
N LYS A 142 -30.18 7.60 -23.91
CA LYS A 142 -29.28 7.36 -22.78
C LYS A 142 -27.85 7.72 -23.12
N SER A 143 -27.27 8.65 -22.35
CA SER A 143 -25.85 8.98 -22.38
C SER A 143 -25.03 8.09 -21.44
N TYR A 144 -23.78 7.89 -21.77
CA TYR A 144 -22.78 7.19 -20.99
C TYR A 144 -22.25 8.11 -19.88
N TYR A 145 -22.87 8.02 -18.70
CA TYR A 145 -22.55 8.73 -17.45
C TYR A 145 -22.20 10.21 -17.64
N SER A 146 -23.04 10.92 -18.39
CA SER A 146 -22.84 12.34 -18.69
C SER A 146 -23.69 13.24 -17.77
N ARG A 147 -23.47 14.55 -17.83
CA ARG A 147 -24.10 15.54 -16.94
C ARG A 147 -25.64 15.53 -16.98
N ASP A 148 -26.25 15.16 -18.11
CA ASP A 148 -27.70 15.05 -18.25
C ASP A 148 -28.32 14.06 -17.23
N VAL A 149 -27.64 12.95 -16.92
CA VAL A 149 -28.07 12.02 -15.86
C VAL A 149 -28.08 12.71 -14.50
N GLY A 150 -27.12 13.60 -14.23
CA GLY A 150 -27.09 14.41 -13.00
C GLY A 150 -28.26 15.40 -12.93
N LEU A 151 -28.57 16.06 -14.05
CA LEU A 151 -29.69 17.00 -14.15
C LEU A 151 -31.05 16.30 -13.96
N ASP A 152 -31.26 15.15 -14.59
CA ASP A 152 -32.48 14.38 -14.38
C ASP A 152 -32.60 13.89 -12.93
N GLY A 153 -31.48 13.45 -12.33
CA GLY A 153 -31.46 13.06 -10.92
C GLY A 153 -31.78 14.21 -9.96
N TYR A 154 -31.42 15.46 -10.31
CA TYR A 154 -31.88 16.64 -9.56
C TYR A 154 -33.41 16.71 -9.57
N ASP A 155 -34.04 16.57 -10.74
CA ASP A 155 -35.50 16.65 -10.86
C ASP A 155 -36.18 15.51 -10.11
N VAL A 156 -35.61 14.30 -10.16
CA VAL A 156 -36.10 13.14 -9.40
C VAL A 156 -36.03 13.38 -7.90
N VAL A 157 -34.93 13.92 -7.38
CA VAL A 157 -34.79 14.25 -5.95
C VAL A 157 -35.87 15.25 -5.53
N GLU A 158 -36.04 16.34 -6.27
CA GLU A 158 -37.03 17.36 -5.93
C GLU A 158 -38.46 16.84 -6.06
N TRP A 159 -38.76 16.05 -7.09
CA TRP A 159 -40.08 15.41 -7.25
C TRP A 159 -40.40 14.47 -6.10
N LEU A 160 -39.45 13.62 -5.68
CA LEU A 160 -39.62 12.69 -4.56
C LEU A 160 -39.82 13.46 -3.23
N SER A 161 -39.06 14.54 -3.04
CA SER A 161 -39.16 15.37 -1.83
C SER A 161 -40.54 16.01 -1.64
N SER A 162 -41.25 16.31 -2.74
CA SER A 162 -42.53 17.01 -2.69
C SER A 162 -43.75 16.10 -2.48
N GLN A 163 -43.56 14.78 -2.45
CA GLN A 163 -44.66 13.84 -2.31
C GLN A 163 -45.30 13.90 -0.92
N GLU A 164 -46.60 13.63 -0.82
CA GLU A 164 -47.35 13.78 0.45
C GLU A 164 -46.81 12.90 1.60
N TRP A 165 -46.24 11.75 1.24
CA TRP A 165 -45.62 10.78 2.15
C TRP A 165 -44.15 11.07 2.48
N SER A 166 -43.57 12.11 1.88
CA SER A 166 -42.18 12.51 2.09
C SER A 166 -42.06 13.53 3.22
N ASN A 167 -40.99 13.43 4.01
CA ASN A 167 -40.60 14.50 4.94
C ASN A 167 -39.78 15.63 4.29
N GLY A 168 -39.63 15.60 2.96
CA GLY A 168 -38.87 16.59 2.19
C GLY A 168 -37.38 16.30 2.07
N LYS A 169 -36.87 15.19 2.63
CA LYS A 169 -35.44 14.85 2.56
C LYS A 169 -35.20 13.54 1.81
N VAL A 170 -34.23 13.59 0.90
CA VAL A 170 -33.80 12.45 0.09
C VAL A 170 -32.32 12.18 0.34
N ALA A 171 -31.94 10.91 0.39
CA ALA A 171 -30.56 10.48 0.25
C ALA A 171 -30.39 9.62 -0.99
N ILE A 172 -29.28 9.81 -1.71
CA ILE A 172 -28.91 8.92 -2.81
C ILE A 172 -27.93 7.85 -2.31
N TYR A 173 -28.14 6.60 -2.76
CA TYR A 173 -27.46 5.43 -2.23
C TYR A 173 -27.06 4.47 -3.35
N GLY A 174 -25.92 3.79 -3.17
CA GLY A 174 -25.67 2.51 -3.83
C GLY A 174 -24.22 2.32 -4.28
N ALA A 175 -23.98 1.14 -4.85
CA ALA A 175 -22.67 0.69 -5.27
C ALA A 175 -22.43 0.79 -6.78
N SER A 176 -21.16 0.93 -7.19
CA SER A 176 -20.75 0.87 -8.60
C SER A 176 -21.47 1.93 -9.46
N GLY A 177 -22.23 1.55 -10.50
CA GLY A 177 -22.98 2.51 -11.32
C GLY A 177 -23.95 3.39 -10.54
N TYR A 178 -24.53 2.91 -9.43
CA TYR A 178 -25.33 3.76 -8.53
C TYR A 178 -24.46 4.87 -7.91
N ALA A 179 -23.24 4.54 -7.47
CA ALA A 179 -22.30 5.53 -6.92
C ALA A 179 -21.81 6.51 -8.01
N MET A 180 -21.56 6.03 -9.23
CA MET A 180 -21.19 6.88 -10.38
C MET A 180 -22.28 7.92 -10.68
N VAL A 181 -23.55 7.49 -10.72
CA VAL A 181 -24.70 8.38 -10.87
C VAL A 181 -24.83 9.33 -9.68
N ALA A 182 -24.62 8.83 -8.45
CA ALA A 182 -24.69 9.66 -7.26
C ALA A 182 -23.72 10.85 -7.30
N TRP A 183 -22.51 10.67 -7.87
CA TRP A 183 -21.58 11.77 -8.08
C TRP A 183 -22.12 12.85 -9.02
N LEU A 184 -22.75 12.44 -10.12
CA LEU A 184 -23.35 13.36 -11.10
C LEU A 184 -24.53 14.12 -10.47
N VAL A 185 -25.42 13.43 -9.78
CA VAL A 185 -26.60 14.05 -9.15
C VAL A 185 -26.19 15.03 -8.04
N ALA A 186 -25.30 14.62 -7.14
CA ALA A 186 -24.88 15.46 -6.03
C ALA A 186 -24.12 16.72 -6.50
N ALA A 187 -23.43 16.65 -7.64
CA ALA A 187 -22.74 17.79 -8.23
C ALA A 187 -23.68 18.88 -8.78
N GLU A 188 -24.94 18.52 -9.08
CA GLU A 188 -25.99 19.49 -9.46
C GLU A 188 -26.69 20.11 -8.23
N GLN A 189 -26.31 19.72 -7.00
CA GLN A 189 -26.76 20.29 -5.73
C GLN A 189 -28.29 20.40 -5.55
N PRO A 190 -29.07 19.29 -5.63
CA PRO A 190 -30.50 19.34 -5.36
C PRO A 190 -30.76 19.80 -3.91
N PRO A 191 -31.58 20.84 -3.67
CA PRO A 191 -31.82 21.36 -2.32
C PRO A 191 -32.34 20.30 -1.33
N SER A 192 -33.11 19.34 -1.82
CA SER A 192 -33.70 18.27 -1.00
C SER A 192 -32.79 17.05 -0.82
N LEU A 193 -31.60 17.05 -1.45
CA LEU A 193 -30.57 16.03 -1.24
C LEU A 193 -29.86 16.25 0.11
N ALA A 194 -30.39 15.62 1.15
CA ALA A 194 -29.94 15.80 2.52
C ALA A 194 -28.68 14.98 2.88
N ALA A 195 -28.40 13.90 2.14
CA ALA A 195 -27.18 13.10 2.32
C ALA A 195 -26.89 12.19 1.11
N MET A 196 -25.70 11.59 1.06
CA MET A 196 -25.39 10.53 0.10
C MET A 196 -24.51 9.43 0.70
N ILE A 197 -24.73 8.18 0.26
CA ILE A 197 -23.89 7.00 0.59
C ILE A 197 -23.43 6.31 -0.71
N PRO A 198 -22.38 6.84 -1.35
CA PRO A 198 -21.73 6.20 -2.49
C PRO A 198 -20.80 5.06 -2.02
N ILE A 199 -20.96 3.88 -2.63
CA ILE A 199 -20.15 2.69 -2.33
C ILE A 199 -19.33 2.32 -3.56
N ASP A 200 -18.01 2.49 -3.53
CA ASP A 200 -17.11 2.14 -4.64
C ASP A 200 -17.61 2.62 -6.02
N GLY A 201 -17.39 3.90 -6.33
CA GLY A 201 -17.81 4.53 -7.60
C GLY A 201 -16.67 5.24 -8.31
N MET A 202 -16.40 4.86 -9.57
CA MET A 202 -15.39 5.53 -10.39
C MET A 202 -15.82 6.96 -10.78
N THR A 203 -14.87 7.81 -11.17
CA THR A 203 -15.06 9.23 -11.51
C THR A 203 -14.40 9.66 -12.82
N ASP A 204 -13.48 8.85 -13.36
CA ASP A 204 -12.76 9.14 -14.60
C ASP A 204 -12.76 7.88 -15.47
N MET A 205 -13.75 7.78 -16.36
CA MET A 205 -13.95 6.57 -17.16
C MET A 205 -12.77 6.25 -18.07
N TYR A 206 -12.01 7.26 -18.51
CA TYR A 206 -10.81 7.03 -19.31
C TYR A 206 -9.77 6.28 -18.50
N ARG A 207 -9.39 6.80 -17.32
CA ARG A 207 -8.27 6.26 -16.54
C ARG A 207 -8.63 5.02 -15.72
N GLU A 208 -9.92 4.83 -15.42
CA GLU A 208 -10.36 3.87 -14.39
C GLU A 208 -11.02 2.63 -14.99
N ILE A 209 -11.66 2.74 -16.16
CA ILE A 209 -12.24 1.59 -16.86
C ILE A 209 -11.61 1.36 -18.24
N SER A 210 -11.57 2.35 -19.14
CA SER A 210 -11.30 2.13 -20.57
C SER A 210 -9.82 2.06 -20.97
N TRP A 211 -8.98 2.96 -20.45
CA TRP A 211 -7.57 3.14 -20.85
C TRP A 211 -6.67 3.29 -19.61
N LYS A 212 -6.43 2.19 -18.89
CA LYS A 212 -5.64 2.19 -17.64
C LYS A 212 -4.18 2.52 -17.93
N GLY A 213 -3.71 3.67 -17.46
CA GLY A 213 -2.37 4.16 -17.80
C GLY A 213 -2.17 4.38 -19.30
N GLY A 214 -3.25 4.54 -20.09
CA GLY A 214 -3.19 4.60 -21.54
C GLY A 214 -3.15 3.24 -22.25
N ILE A 215 -3.32 2.13 -21.54
CA ILE A 215 -3.44 0.77 -22.08
C ILE A 215 -4.94 0.43 -22.23
N PRO A 216 -5.42 0.00 -23.41
CA PRO A 216 -6.83 -0.33 -23.58
C PRO A 216 -7.19 -1.57 -22.77
N GLU A 217 -8.22 -1.46 -21.94
CA GLU A 217 -8.77 -2.59 -21.19
C GLU A 217 -9.74 -3.36 -22.11
N THR A 218 -9.61 -4.69 -22.13
CA THR A 218 -10.17 -5.59 -23.15
C THR A 218 -11.07 -6.67 -22.56
N GLN A 219 -11.58 -6.54 -21.34
CA GLN A 219 -12.44 -7.56 -20.74
C GLN A 219 -13.64 -6.95 -20.02
N PHE A 220 -13.42 -6.12 -19.00
CA PHE A 220 -14.54 -5.48 -18.30
C PHE A 220 -15.28 -4.48 -19.19
N ASN A 221 -14.61 -3.71 -20.05
CA ASN A 221 -15.27 -2.83 -21.03
C ASN A 221 -16.13 -3.63 -22.01
N GLU A 222 -15.66 -4.79 -22.48
CA GLU A 222 -16.41 -5.62 -23.44
C GLU A 222 -17.68 -6.21 -22.81
N LEU A 223 -17.67 -6.46 -21.49
CA LEU A 223 -18.84 -6.91 -20.75
C LEU A 223 -19.80 -5.77 -20.37
N TYR A 224 -19.31 -4.53 -20.26
CA TYR A 224 -20.10 -3.40 -19.76
C TYR A 224 -21.43 -3.14 -20.51
N PRO A 225 -21.51 -3.23 -21.85
CA PRO A 225 -22.75 -3.07 -22.60
C PRO A 225 -23.87 -4.01 -22.13
N VAL A 226 -23.52 -5.19 -21.59
CA VAL A 226 -24.50 -6.17 -21.07
C VAL A 226 -25.32 -5.61 -19.91
N PHE A 227 -24.76 -4.67 -19.16
CA PHE A 227 -25.44 -3.98 -18.06
C PHE A 227 -26.07 -2.67 -18.52
N PHE A 228 -25.41 -1.99 -19.46
CA PHE A 228 -25.73 -0.61 -19.81
C PHE A 228 -26.77 -0.47 -20.93
N ASN A 229 -26.77 -1.30 -21.97
CA ASN A 229 -27.43 -0.99 -23.26
C ASN A 229 -28.96 -1.13 -23.31
N TRP A 230 -29.65 -1.46 -22.22
CA TRP A 230 -31.10 -1.72 -22.23
C TRP A 230 -31.94 -0.44 -22.24
N GLY A 231 -32.88 -0.32 -23.19
CA GLY A 231 -33.74 0.86 -23.33
C GLY A 231 -34.62 0.86 -24.58
N ARG A 232 -35.58 1.79 -24.67
CA ARG A 232 -36.49 1.92 -25.83
C ARG A 232 -36.02 2.93 -26.88
N GLY A 233 -35.21 3.91 -26.49
CA GLY A 233 -34.64 4.95 -27.33
C GLY A 233 -33.31 4.53 -27.97
N ASP A 234 -32.43 5.51 -28.14
CA ASP A 234 -31.04 5.29 -28.52
C ASP A 234 -30.12 5.36 -27.27
N VAL A 235 -28.95 4.76 -27.37
CA VAL A 235 -27.91 4.71 -26.33
C VAL A 235 -26.56 5.10 -26.92
N GLU A 236 -25.80 5.94 -26.21
CA GLU A 236 -24.41 6.24 -26.54
C GLU A 236 -23.58 4.95 -26.54
N ASP A 237 -22.85 4.66 -27.61
CA ASP A 237 -22.24 3.36 -27.95
C ASP A 237 -21.00 3.07 -27.07
N PRO A 238 -21.13 2.31 -25.98
CA PRO A 238 -20.00 2.07 -25.09
C PRO A 238 -19.01 1.06 -25.67
N VAL A 239 -19.32 0.41 -26.81
CA VAL A 239 -18.46 -0.57 -27.49
C VAL A 239 -17.50 0.12 -28.44
N ASN A 240 -17.97 1.10 -29.21
CA ASN A 240 -17.15 1.77 -30.22
C ASN A 240 -16.59 3.12 -29.76
N ASP A 241 -17.24 3.80 -28.82
CA ASP A 241 -16.79 5.15 -28.45
C ASP A 241 -15.44 5.10 -27.71
N TYR A 242 -15.18 4.06 -26.90
CA TYR A 242 -13.88 3.97 -26.22
C TYR A 242 -12.71 3.65 -27.16
N VAL A 243 -12.95 2.99 -28.31
CA VAL A 243 -11.93 2.73 -29.32
C VAL A 243 -11.76 3.87 -30.32
N SER A 244 -12.79 4.69 -30.53
CA SER A 244 -12.68 5.88 -31.38
C SER A 244 -12.09 7.08 -30.61
N HIS A 245 -12.30 7.15 -29.30
CA HIS A 245 -11.71 8.14 -28.40
C HIS A 245 -10.48 7.58 -27.66
N VAL A 246 -9.40 7.32 -28.41
CA VAL A 246 -8.14 6.74 -27.88
C VAL A 246 -7.40 7.68 -26.91
N TYR A 247 -7.51 8.99 -27.12
CA TYR A 247 -6.88 10.02 -26.29
C TYR A 247 -7.87 10.59 -25.28
N PHE A 248 -7.35 11.17 -24.19
CA PHE A 248 -8.18 11.88 -23.22
C PHE A 248 -8.61 13.25 -23.76
N ASP A 249 -9.66 13.24 -24.58
CA ASP A 249 -10.23 14.38 -25.31
C ASP A 249 -11.48 14.96 -24.64
N GLU A 250 -12.27 15.76 -25.38
CA GLU A 250 -13.48 16.40 -24.86
C GLU A 250 -14.57 15.38 -24.49
N TYR A 251 -14.68 14.27 -25.21
CA TYR A 251 -15.64 13.20 -24.93
C TYR A 251 -15.42 12.65 -23.52
N TRP A 252 -14.19 12.27 -23.17
CA TRP A 252 -13.91 11.75 -21.83
C TRP A 252 -14.04 12.80 -20.73
N ARG A 253 -13.69 14.06 -21.01
CA ARG A 253 -13.87 15.16 -20.04
C ARG A 253 -15.33 15.41 -19.72
N SER A 254 -16.24 15.24 -20.69
CA SER A 254 -17.68 15.43 -20.49
C SER A 254 -18.30 14.46 -19.47
N LYS A 255 -17.62 13.34 -19.18
CA LYS A 255 -18.07 12.26 -18.27
C LYS A 255 -17.50 12.37 -16.87
N ILE A 256 -16.67 13.39 -16.59
CA ILE A 256 -16.12 13.61 -15.25
C ILE A 256 -17.13 14.43 -14.42
N PRO A 257 -17.63 13.91 -13.28
CA PRO A 257 -18.51 14.67 -12.41
C PRO A 257 -17.76 15.86 -11.78
N ALA A 258 -18.46 16.98 -11.60
CA ALA A 258 -17.95 18.18 -10.93
C ALA A 258 -17.93 18.02 -9.39
N LEU A 259 -17.08 17.11 -8.90
CA LEU A 259 -17.03 16.66 -7.51
C LEU A 259 -16.82 17.80 -6.51
N GLU A 260 -16.12 18.87 -6.91
CA GLU A 260 -15.90 20.08 -6.13
C GLU A 260 -17.18 20.86 -5.80
N ARG A 261 -18.30 20.55 -6.47
CA ARG A 261 -19.61 21.14 -6.16
C ARG A 261 -20.37 20.37 -5.08
N ILE A 262 -19.95 19.17 -4.70
CA ILE A 262 -20.71 18.35 -3.75
C ILE A 262 -20.57 18.90 -2.33
N THR A 263 -21.67 19.40 -1.76
CA THR A 263 -21.70 20.00 -0.41
C THR A 263 -22.57 19.26 0.58
N CYS A 264 -23.42 18.34 0.14
CA CYS A 264 -24.29 17.57 1.02
C CYS A 264 -23.46 16.63 1.93
N PRO A 265 -23.96 16.27 3.13
CA PRO A 265 -23.36 15.24 3.95
C PRO A 265 -23.07 13.97 3.15
N THR A 266 -21.84 13.49 3.19
CA THR A 266 -21.37 12.39 2.34
C THR A 266 -20.73 11.30 3.20
N TYR A 267 -21.18 10.05 3.08
CA TYR A 267 -20.52 8.89 3.66
C TYR A 267 -20.01 7.96 2.57
N ILE A 268 -18.72 8.05 2.28
CA ILE A 268 -18.06 7.30 1.21
C ILE A 268 -17.60 5.95 1.77
N ILE A 269 -18.06 4.86 1.17
CA ILE A 269 -17.60 3.51 1.48
C ILE A 269 -16.75 3.04 0.31
N ALA A 270 -15.53 2.59 0.60
CA ALA A 270 -14.56 2.11 -0.37
C ALA A 270 -14.06 0.70 0.02
N GLY A 271 -13.78 -0.12 -0.98
CA GLY A 271 -13.13 -1.42 -0.80
C GLY A 271 -11.70 -1.38 -1.34
N TRP A 272 -10.73 -1.88 -0.56
CA TRP A 272 -9.42 -2.21 -1.12
C TRP A 272 -9.49 -3.33 -2.17
N SER A 273 -10.58 -4.07 -2.16
CA SER A 273 -10.84 -5.19 -3.07
C SER A 273 -11.24 -4.76 -4.47
N ASP A 274 -11.55 -3.50 -4.74
CA ASP A 274 -12.03 -3.05 -6.07
C ASP A 274 -10.93 -2.38 -6.93
N HIS A 275 -9.68 -2.75 -6.64
CA HIS A 275 -8.50 -2.28 -7.39
C HIS A 275 -8.61 -2.63 -8.87
N GLY A 276 -8.39 -1.63 -9.73
CA GLY A 276 -8.55 -1.77 -11.18
C GLY A 276 -9.94 -1.41 -11.69
N LEU A 277 -10.87 -0.97 -10.82
CA LEU A 277 -12.13 -0.39 -11.25
C LEU A 277 -12.48 0.88 -10.45
N HIS A 278 -13.14 0.75 -9.29
CA HIS A 278 -13.66 1.94 -8.60
C HIS A 278 -12.72 2.55 -7.56
N THR A 279 -11.78 1.79 -6.99
CA THR A 279 -10.96 2.30 -5.86
C THR A 279 -10.33 3.65 -6.15
N ARG A 280 -9.73 3.84 -7.34
CA ARG A 280 -9.10 5.11 -7.74
C ARG A 280 -10.10 6.27 -7.74
N GLY A 281 -11.26 6.09 -8.37
CA GLY A 281 -12.28 7.12 -8.49
C GLY A 281 -12.95 7.46 -7.15
N THR A 282 -13.21 6.46 -6.31
CA THR A 282 -13.75 6.67 -4.96
C THR A 282 -12.81 7.53 -4.11
N MET A 283 -11.49 7.24 -4.19
CA MET A 283 -10.48 8.04 -3.49
C MET A 283 -10.36 9.46 -4.07
N ASN A 284 -10.42 9.60 -5.40
CA ASN A 284 -10.46 10.91 -6.07
C ASN A 284 -11.68 11.75 -5.63
N ALA A 285 -12.86 11.12 -5.49
CA ALA A 285 -14.05 11.77 -4.95
C ALA A 285 -13.84 12.23 -3.50
N TYR A 286 -13.31 11.37 -2.64
CA TYR A 286 -12.96 11.76 -1.29
C TYR A 286 -12.02 12.99 -1.26
N TYR A 287 -11.01 13.05 -2.12
CA TYR A 287 -10.07 14.19 -2.13
C TYR A 287 -10.72 15.50 -2.61
N LYS A 288 -11.61 15.45 -3.60
CA LYS A 288 -12.16 16.63 -4.27
C LYS A 288 -13.42 17.20 -3.62
N ILE A 289 -14.23 16.37 -2.95
CA ILE A 289 -15.49 16.81 -2.35
C ILE A 289 -15.22 17.74 -1.16
N PRO A 290 -15.72 18.99 -1.13
CA PRO A 290 -15.46 19.94 -0.05
C PRO A 290 -16.43 19.83 1.15
N ALA A 291 -17.41 18.92 1.10
CA ALA A 291 -18.43 18.77 2.14
C ALA A 291 -17.84 18.70 3.56
N LYS A 292 -18.38 19.51 4.48
CA LYS A 292 -17.92 19.60 5.88
C LYS A 292 -18.24 18.36 6.71
N LYS A 293 -19.27 17.61 6.31
CA LYS A 293 -19.71 16.36 6.95
C LYS A 293 -19.44 15.22 5.98
N LYS A 294 -18.16 14.90 5.83
CA LYS A 294 -17.66 13.90 4.87
C LYS A 294 -16.89 12.82 5.59
N TYR A 295 -17.38 11.60 5.52
CA TYR A 295 -16.77 10.45 6.18
C TYR A 295 -16.28 9.44 5.13
N LEU A 296 -15.12 8.86 5.35
CA LEU A 296 -14.54 7.81 4.51
C LEU A 296 -14.39 6.53 5.33
N GLU A 297 -14.98 5.44 4.85
CA GLU A 297 -14.74 4.09 5.35
C GLU A 297 -14.05 3.27 4.25
N ILE A 298 -12.92 2.63 4.57
CA ILE A 298 -12.21 1.76 3.63
C ILE A 298 -12.08 0.36 4.21
N HIS A 299 -12.80 -0.61 3.66
CA HIS A 299 -12.84 -1.99 4.17
C HIS A 299 -11.92 -2.95 3.40
N GLN A 300 -11.68 -4.11 4.01
CA GLN A 300 -10.85 -5.19 3.44
C GLN A 300 -11.64 -6.32 2.79
N TYR A 301 -12.97 -6.29 2.89
CA TYR A 301 -13.87 -7.32 2.36
C TYR A 301 -14.20 -7.09 0.88
N GLN A 302 -14.91 -8.03 0.29
CA GLN A 302 -15.56 -7.86 -1.01
C GLN A 302 -16.66 -6.78 -0.92
N LYS A 303 -16.83 -6.00 -2.00
CA LYS A 303 -17.64 -4.77 -2.07
C LYS A 303 -19.09 -5.01 -1.66
N TRP A 304 -19.75 -5.94 -2.34
CA TRP A 304 -21.17 -6.20 -2.12
C TRP A 304 -21.42 -6.89 -0.80
N GLU A 305 -20.57 -7.85 -0.41
CA GLU A 305 -20.66 -8.51 0.89
C GLU A 305 -20.67 -7.47 2.02
N TRP A 306 -19.68 -6.56 2.04
CA TRP A 306 -19.55 -5.58 3.12
C TRP A 306 -20.80 -4.69 3.22
N SER A 307 -21.30 -4.22 2.07
CA SER A 307 -22.42 -3.27 2.01
C SER A 307 -23.69 -3.75 2.69
N VAL A 308 -23.89 -5.07 2.81
CA VAL A 308 -25.06 -5.70 3.44
C VAL A 308 -24.74 -6.44 4.75
N THR A 309 -23.53 -6.28 5.29
CA THR A 309 -23.25 -6.76 6.66
C THR A 309 -24.06 -5.97 7.67
N GLU A 310 -24.44 -6.62 8.78
CA GLU A 310 -25.17 -5.95 9.86
C GLU A 310 -24.38 -4.75 10.42
N GLU A 311 -23.05 -4.87 10.52
CA GLU A 311 -22.18 -3.75 10.94
C GLU A 311 -22.30 -2.56 9.97
N SER A 312 -22.13 -2.80 8.67
CA SER A 312 -22.19 -1.74 7.65
C SER A 312 -23.58 -1.11 7.58
N LEU A 313 -24.65 -1.90 7.54
CA LEU A 313 -26.02 -1.40 7.51
C LEU A 313 -26.38 -0.57 8.74
N LYS A 314 -25.94 -0.96 9.94
CA LYS A 314 -26.14 -0.16 11.16
C LYS A 314 -25.44 1.20 11.06
N ARG A 315 -24.21 1.24 10.55
CA ARG A 315 -23.46 2.50 10.36
C ARG A 315 -24.11 3.38 9.30
N GLN A 316 -24.45 2.82 8.14
CA GLN A 316 -25.19 3.52 7.09
C GLN A 316 -26.49 4.13 7.65
N ARG A 317 -27.25 3.36 8.44
CA ARG A 317 -28.48 3.84 9.09
C ARG A 317 -28.20 4.96 10.09
N ALA A 318 -27.19 4.84 10.95
CA ALA A 318 -26.84 5.91 11.89
C ALA A 318 -26.52 7.23 11.16
N PHE A 319 -25.81 7.15 10.03
CA PHE A 319 -25.55 8.29 9.16
C PHE A 319 -26.85 8.90 8.61
N LEU A 320 -27.73 8.09 8.01
CA LEU A 320 -29.01 8.59 7.47
C LEU A 320 -29.95 9.12 8.58
N ASP A 321 -30.02 8.46 9.73
CA ASP A 321 -30.85 8.89 10.88
C ASP A 321 -30.40 10.28 11.37
N THR A 322 -29.09 10.56 11.30
CA THR A 322 -28.55 11.86 11.68
C THR A 322 -28.98 12.97 10.72
N PHE A 323 -28.78 12.77 9.42
CA PHE A 323 -28.96 13.85 8.43
C PHE A 323 -30.39 13.97 7.91
N LEU A 324 -31.11 12.86 7.80
CA LEU A 324 -32.49 12.82 7.32
C LEU A 324 -33.48 12.98 8.47
N LEU A 325 -33.26 12.35 9.62
CA LEU A 325 -34.21 12.41 10.74
C LEU A 325 -33.79 13.39 11.85
N GLY A 326 -32.57 13.93 11.83
CA GLY A 326 -32.09 14.84 12.87
C GLY A 326 -31.85 14.17 14.22
N LYS A 327 -31.75 12.84 14.25
CA LYS A 327 -31.51 12.07 15.48
C LYS A 327 -30.07 12.26 15.95
N GLN A 328 -29.87 12.24 17.26
CA GLN A 328 -28.54 12.15 17.85
C GLN A 328 -28.08 10.69 17.79
N THR A 329 -27.06 10.42 16.99
CA THR A 329 -26.47 9.08 16.83
C THR A 329 -24.98 9.11 17.18
N GLU A 330 -24.30 7.98 17.03
CA GLU A 330 -22.86 7.85 17.19
C GLU A 330 -22.03 8.62 16.14
N VAL A 331 -22.64 9.09 15.04
CA VAL A 331 -21.95 9.80 13.94
C VAL A 331 -21.24 11.06 14.41
N GLN A 332 -21.74 11.70 15.47
CA GLN A 332 -21.08 12.86 16.10
C GLN A 332 -19.70 12.53 16.70
N PHE A 333 -19.43 11.25 16.98
CA PHE A 333 -18.16 10.76 17.51
C PHE A 333 -17.31 10.05 16.45
N TRP A 334 -17.79 9.93 15.21
CA TRP A 334 -17.03 9.27 14.17
C TRP A 334 -15.78 10.08 13.77
N PRO A 335 -14.62 9.42 13.61
CA PRO A 335 -13.50 10.03 12.90
C PRO A 335 -13.87 10.26 11.44
N GLN A 336 -13.23 11.24 10.79
CA GLN A 336 -13.47 11.52 9.37
C GLN A 336 -13.06 10.35 8.47
N VAL A 337 -12.05 9.56 8.89
CA VAL A 337 -11.59 8.38 8.17
C VAL A 337 -11.54 7.18 9.12
N ARG A 338 -12.11 6.06 8.66
CA ARG A 338 -11.90 4.72 9.20
C ARG A 338 -11.38 3.83 8.07
N TYR A 339 -10.30 3.08 8.27
CA TYR A 339 -9.73 2.25 7.21
C TYR A 339 -9.16 0.93 7.76
N ALA A 340 -9.18 -0.12 6.95
CA ALA A 340 -8.64 -1.44 7.31
C ALA A 340 -7.14 -1.55 6.97
N MET A 341 -6.29 -1.71 7.97
CA MET A 341 -4.88 -2.09 7.80
C MET A 341 -4.80 -3.60 7.52
N ARG A 342 -4.68 -3.99 6.25
CA ARG A 342 -4.76 -5.39 5.82
C ARG A 342 -3.48 -6.16 6.13
N GLU A 343 -3.61 -7.41 6.58
CA GLU A 343 -2.48 -8.33 6.78
C GLU A 343 -2.51 -9.53 5.83
N LYS A 344 -3.71 -10.05 5.54
CA LYS A 344 -3.99 -11.14 4.60
C LYS A 344 -5.50 -11.15 4.28
N TYR A 345 -5.96 -12.08 3.45
CA TYR A 345 -7.39 -12.25 3.12
C TYR A 345 -8.28 -12.18 4.38
N TYR A 346 -9.20 -11.21 4.40
CA TYR A 346 -10.18 -10.92 5.46
C TYR A 346 -9.59 -10.74 6.87
N THR A 347 -8.28 -10.53 6.98
CA THR A 347 -7.59 -10.30 8.25
C THR A 347 -6.89 -8.96 8.21
N GLY A 348 -7.20 -8.14 9.18
CA GLY A 348 -6.65 -6.81 9.32
C GLY A 348 -7.32 -6.09 10.47
N GLU A 349 -6.90 -4.85 10.68
CA GLU A 349 -7.27 -4.07 11.84
C GLU A 349 -7.90 -2.74 11.42
N TRP A 350 -9.02 -2.38 12.04
CA TRP A 350 -9.62 -1.07 11.83
C TRP A 350 -8.75 0.03 12.47
N ARG A 351 -8.42 1.03 11.67
CA ARG A 351 -7.68 2.24 12.04
C ARG A 351 -8.55 3.46 11.80
N TYR A 352 -8.17 4.56 12.44
CA TYR A 352 -8.92 5.81 12.41
C TYR A 352 -7.95 6.97 12.20
N ALA A 353 -8.37 7.96 11.42
CA ALA A 353 -7.58 9.16 11.14
C ALA A 353 -8.49 10.35 10.80
N ASP A 354 -7.94 11.56 10.89
CA ASP A 354 -8.64 12.78 10.47
C ASP A 354 -8.67 12.93 8.95
N LYS A 355 -7.67 12.37 8.26
CA LYS A 355 -7.52 12.41 6.80
C LYS A 355 -6.91 11.11 6.30
N PHE A 356 -7.15 10.81 5.02
CA PHE A 356 -6.44 9.76 4.30
C PHE A 356 -5.57 10.39 3.20
N PRO A 357 -4.32 9.94 2.97
CA PRO A 357 -3.52 9.07 3.85
C PRO A 357 -3.44 9.62 5.29
N PRO A 358 -3.21 8.76 6.30
CA PRO A 358 -3.01 9.21 7.68
C PRO A 358 -1.94 10.31 7.75
N PRO A 359 -2.12 11.38 8.55
CA PRO A 359 -1.18 12.51 8.59
C PRO A 359 0.28 12.15 8.91
N GLU A 360 0.49 11.06 9.64
CA GLU A 360 1.81 10.52 9.99
C GLU A 360 2.52 9.80 8.84
N THR A 361 1.86 9.61 7.68
CA THR A 361 2.43 8.90 6.52
C THR A 361 3.68 9.60 5.97
N GLU A 362 4.79 8.86 5.89
CA GLU A 362 6.07 9.30 5.35
C GLU A 362 6.37 8.63 4.00
N TYR A 363 6.42 9.45 2.95
CA TYR A 363 6.77 8.99 1.60
C TYR A 363 8.27 8.68 1.48
N THR A 364 8.59 7.39 1.48
CA THR A 364 9.95 6.84 1.53
C THR A 364 10.33 6.21 0.19
N GLN A 365 11.51 6.58 -0.33
CA GLN A 365 12.04 6.02 -1.58
C GLN A 365 12.79 4.71 -1.34
N PHE A 366 12.58 3.77 -2.24
CA PHE A 366 13.27 2.49 -2.33
C PHE A 366 13.78 2.28 -3.76
N PHE A 367 15.09 2.16 -3.90
CA PHE A 367 15.79 2.06 -5.18
C PHE A 367 16.11 0.59 -5.50
N PRO A 368 15.92 0.14 -6.75
CA PRO A 368 16.36 -1.17 -7.20
C PRO A 368 17.87 -1.39 -7.03
N THR A 369 18.26 -2.63 -6.76
CA THR A 369 19.66 -3.09 -6.69
C THR A 369 19.91 -4.21 -7.70
N SER A 370 21.18 -4.46 -8.06
CA SER A 370 21.58 -5.53 -9.00
C SER A 370 21.19 -6.93 -8.55
N SER A 371 20.97 -7.11 -7.25
CA SER A 371 20.53 -8.35 -6.64
C SER A 371 19.03 -8.58 -6.70
N LEU A 372 18.30 -7.72 -7.43
CA LEU A 372 16.85 -7.68 -7.48
C LEU A 372 16.23 -7.36 -6.10
N GLY A 373 16.88 -6.46 -5.36
CA GLY A 373 16.40 -5.92 -4.08
C GLY A 373 15.91 -4.49 -4.19
N LEU A 374 15.31 -4.00 -3.10
CA LEU A 374 14.88 -2.60 -2.91
C LEU A 374 15.57 -1.97 -1.69
N SER A 375 16.41 -0.96 -1.90
CA SER A 375 17.16 -0.28 -0.83
C SER A 375 16.68 1.14 -0.59
N ARG A 376 16.77 1.64 0.64
CA ARG A 376 16.54 3.08 0.94
C ARG A 376 17.63 4.00 0.39
N VAL A 377 18.73 3.43 -0.12
CA VAL A 377 19.86 4.18 -0.66
C VAL A 377 20.03 3.78 -2.12
N SER A 378 20.13 4.78 -3.02
CA SER A 378 20.33 4.51 -4.44
C SER A 378 21.71 3.91 -4.72
N ASN A 379 21.80 3.06 -5.73
CA ASN A 379 23.06 2.58 -6.26
C ASN A 379 23.68 3.63 -7.23
N PRO A 380 24.93 4.09 -7.10
CA PRO A 380 25.63 4.97 -8.03
C PRO A 380 26.12 4.35 -9.35
N PRO A 381 26.58 3.10 -9.45
CA PRO A 381 26.78 2.50 -10.76
C PRO A 381 25.44 2.38 -11.48
N THR A 382 25.41 2.78 -12.75
CA THR A 382 24.30 2.48 -13.64
C THR A 382 24.24 0.97 -13.84
N GLN A 383 23.05 0.42 -13.62
CA GLN A 383 22.71 -0.97 -13.78
C GLN A 383 21.40 -1.06 -14.57
N SER A 384 21.15 -2.24 -15.13
CA SER A 384 19.91 -2.51 -15.83
C SER A 384 19.50 -3.95 -15.64
N VAL A 385 18.20 -4.20 -15.75
CA VAL A 385 17.65 -5.55 -15.90
C VAL A 385 16.76 -5.56 -17.13
N SER A 386 16.80 -6.65 -17.88
CA SER A 386 16.02 -6.84 -19.10
C SER A 386 15.15 -8.09 -18.99
N PHE A 387 13.97 -8.04 -19.60
CA PHE A 387 13.04 -9.17 -19.67
C PHE A 387 12.28 -9.13 -21.00
N ASP A 388 11.73 -10.27 -21.45
CA ASP A 388 10.86 -10.29 -22.62
C ASP A 388 9.66 -9.37 -22.38
N ALA A 389 9.47 -8.37 -23.25
CA ALA A 389 8.50 -7.31 -23.02
C ALA A 389 7.06 -7.82 -22.97
N ARG A 390 6.77 -9.03 -23.48
CA ARG A 390 5.41 -9.55 -23.59
C ARG A 390 5.10 -10.66 -22.59
N ASN A 391 6.06 -11.52 -22.30
CA ASN A 391 5.81 -12.79 -21.61
C ASN A 391 6.42 -12.86 -20.21
N ASP A 392 7.39 -12.01 -19.91
CA ASP A 392 8.16 -12.10 -18.68
C ASP A 392 7.85 -10.96 -17.70
N GLU A 393 8.30 -11.16 -16.46
CA GLU A 393 8.27 -10.18 -15.39
C GLU A 393 9.61 -10.17 -14.64
N VAL A 394 9.94 -9.04 -13.99
CA VAL A 394 11.05 -8.93 -13.05
C VAL A 394 10.51 -8.56 -11.66
N GLU A 395 10.97 -9.28 -10.65
CA GLU A 395 10.64 -9.02 -9.25
C GLU A 395 11.79 -8.30 -8.54
N PHE A 396 11.48 -7.25 -7.77
CA PHE A 396 12.37 -6.61 -6.82
C PHE A 396 11.82 -6.78 -5.41
N GLU A 397 12.65 -7.29 -4.49
CA GLU A 397 12.20 -7.64 -3.16
C GLU A 397 12.69 -6.66 -2.07
N LEU A 398 11.80 -6.35 -1.14
CA LEU A 398 12.10 -5.67 0.13
C LEU A 398 11.79 -6.63 1.29
N PRO A 399 12.80 -7.30 1.86
CA PRO A 399 12.63 -8.15 3.03
C PRO A 399 12.40 -7.34 4.31
N MET A 400 11.38 -7.72 5.08
CA MET A 400 11.00 -7.00 6.29
C MET A 400 11.73 -7.54 7.50
N ARG A 401 12.55 -6.70 8.13
CA ARG A 401 13.27 -7.04 9.37
C ARG A 401 12.55 -6.58 10.63
N GLY A 402 11.63 -5.63 10.47
CA GLY A 402 10.74 -5.08 11.48
C GLY A 402 9.31 -5.04 10.96
N SER A 403 8.35 -4.70 11.82
CA SER A 403 7.00 -4.43 11.37
C SER A 403 7.03 -3.24 10.42
N PHE A 404 6.41 -3.38 9.25
CA PHE A 404 6.32 -2.34 8.24
C PHE A 404 4.85 -2.12 7.89
N GLU A 405 4.39 -0.88 7.94
CA GLU A 405 3.02 -0.52 7.59
C GLU A 405 3.06 0.55 6.52
N MET A 406 2.10 0.48 5.59
CA MET A 406 1.90 1.51 4.59
C MET A 406 0.41 1.79 4.42
N ALA A 407 0.07 3.05 4.15
CA ALA A 407 -1.30 3.47 3.82
C ALA A 407 -1.28 4.70 2.91
N GLY A 408 -1.81 4.58 1.69
CA GLY A 408 -1.88 5.68 0.71
C GLY A 408 -1.55 5.23 -0.70
N HIS A 409 -1.41 6.20 -1.61
CA HIS A 409 -0.88 5.97 -2.97
C HIS A 409 0.59 5.58 -2.90
N SER A 410 1.03 4.73 -3.83
CA SER A 410 2.46 4.52 -4.10
C SER A 410 2.77 5.05 -5.51
N LYS A 411 4.05 5.32 -5.78
CA LYS A 411 4.51 5.73 -7.10
C LYS A 411 5.72 4.92 -7.49
N LEU A 412 5.81 4.51 -8.74
CA LEU A 412 7.02 3.89 -9.27
C LEU A 412 7.60 4.78 -10.37
N LYS A 413 8.78 5.34 -10.16
CA LYS A 413 9.55 5.97 -11.23
C LYS A 413 10.48 4.93 -11.83
N LEU A 414 10.45 4.76 -13.14
CA LEU A 414 11.39 3.92 -13.88
C LEU A 414 12.05 4.73 -14.99
N TRP A 415 13.30 4.42 -15.29
CA TRP A 415 13.95 4.76 -16.55
C TRP A 415 13.92 3.52 -17.42
N VAL A 416 13.29 3.60 -18.57
CA VAL A 416 13.00 2.44 -19.42
C VAL A 416 13.46 2.65 -20.84
N GLU A 417 13.82 1.55 -21.47
CA GLU A 417 14.16 1.42 -22.89
C GLU A 417 13.44 0.17 -23.42
N VAL A 418 13.09 0.18 -24.71
CA VAL A 418 12.56 -0.99 -25.41
C VAL A 418 13.47 -1.31 -26.61
N GLN A 419 13.86 -2.58 -26.73
CA GLN A 419 14.68 -3.09 -27.82
C GLN A 419 13.84 -3.99 -28.71
N GLY A 420 13.78 -3.72 -30.02
CA GLY A 420 12.91 -4.46 -30.94
C GLY A 420 11.45 -4.01 -30.93
N GLY A 421 11.17 -2.83 -30.35
CA GLY A 421 9.88 -2.14 -30.38
C GLY A 421 10.06 -0.62 -30.32
N ASN A 422 8.97 0.15 -30.34
CA ASN A 422 8.94 1.61 -30.21
C ASN A 422 8.01 2.10 -29.08
N ASP A 423 7.41 1.18 -28.33
CA ASP A 423 6.56 1.48 -27.18
C ASP A 423 6.55 0.27 -26.22
N LEU A 424 6.03 0.48 -25.01
CA LEU A 424 6.01 -0.51 -23.94
C LEU A 424 4.79 -0.29 -23.03
N ASP A 425 4.04 -1.35 -22.76
CA ASP A 425 3.01 -1.44 -21.74
C ASP A 425 3.62 -2.09 -20.49
N LEU A 426 3.58 -1.37 -19.36
CA LEU A 426 4.09 -1.82 -18.08
C LEU A 426 2.94 -2.12 -17.12
N PHE A 427 3.01 -3.30 -16.51
CA PHE A 427 2.06 -3.81 -15.54
C PHE A 427 2.77 -3.97 -14.20
N ILE A 428 2.33 -3.21 -13.20
CA ILE A 428 2.98 -3.16 -11.89
C ILE A 428 2.09 -3.88 -10.87
N THR A 429 2.68 -4.79 -10.10
CA THR A 429 2.02 -5.32 -8.90
C THR A 429 2.91 -5.19 -7.67
N LEU A 430 2.29 -4.82 -6.55
CA LEU A 430 2.89 -5.00 -5.24
C LEU A 430 2.33 -6.29 -4.65
N ARG A 431 3.18 -7.31 -4.47
CA ARG A 431 2.81 -8.57 -3.81
C ARG A 431 3.36 -8.60 -2.40
N LYS A 432 2.74 -9.43 -1.56
CA LYS A 432 3.23 -9.75 -0.22
C LYS A 432 3.60 -11.21 -0.20
N ARG A 433 4.82 -11.53 0.23
CA ARG A 433 5.32 -12.90 0.37
C ARG A 433 5.49 -13.24 1.85
N GLY A 434 4.87 -14.33 2.30
CA GLY A 434 4.95 -14.78 3.69
C GLY A 434 6.30 -15.44 4.03
N HIS A 435 6.48 -15.84 5.29
CA HIS A 435 7.69 -16.52 5.77
C HIS A 435 8.03 -17.81 5.02
N ASN A 436 7.00 -18.46 4.45
CA ASN A 436 7.13 -19.69 3.68
C ASN A 436 7.51 -19.45 2.20
N GLY A 437 7.77 -18.21 1.80
CA GLY A 437 8.07 -17.84 0.43
C GLY A 437 6.87 -17.83 -0.52
N LYS A 438 5.65 -18.05 -0.02
CA LYS A 438 4.42 -18.02 -0.84
C LYS A 438 3.74 -16.66 -0.76
N ASP A 439 3.00 -16.33 -1.80
CA ASP A 439 2.21 -15.11 -1.84
C ASP A 439 1.07 -15.14 -0.81
N VAL A 440 0.85 -13.99 -0.18
CA VAL A 440 -0.24 -13.69 0.73
C VAL A 440 -1.26 -12.89 -0.05
N TYR A 441 -2.46 -13.44 -0.18
CA TYR A 441 -3.49 -12.89 -1.04
C TYR A 441 -4.49 -11.99 -0.31
N PHE A 442 -5.14 -11.15 -1.10
CA PHE A 442 -6.22 -10.25 -0.72
C PHE A 442 -7.38 -10.37 -1.72
N PRO A 443 -8.60 -9.97 -1.36
CA PRO A 443 -9.69 -9.91 -2.33
C PRO A 443 -9.36 -8.88 -3.43
N TRP A 444 -9.72 -9.18 -4.67
CA TRP A 444 -9.50 -8.35 -5.86
C TRP A 444 -10.68 -8.41 -6.83
N MET A 445 -11.03 -7.26 -7.39
CA MET A 445 -12.23 -6.99 -8.19
C MET A 445 -13.50 -7.58 -7.57
N THR A 446 -13.54 -7.68 -6.24
CA THR A 446 -14.61 -8.31 -5.45
C THR A 446 -15.02 -9.74 -5.88
N VAL A 447 -14.25 -10.42 -6.75
CA VAL A 447 -14.60 -11.75 -7.31
C VAL A 447 -13.45 -12.73 -7.31
N VAL A 448 -12.23 -12.27 -7.01
CA VAL A 448 -10.99 -13.05 -6.94
C VAL A 448 -10.41 -12.97 -5.54
N ASP A 449 -10.02 -14.11 -4.98
CA ASP A 449 -9.47 -14.18 -3.61
C ASP A 449 -7.94 -14.27 -3.58
N THR A 450 -7.31 -14.29 -4.77
CA THR A 450 -5.86 -14.39 -5.00
C THR A 450 -5.23 -13.06 -5.45
N GLY A 451 -5.83 -11.93 -5.07
CA GLY A 451 -5.35 -10.60 -5.42
C GLY A 451 -4.05 -10.20 -4.72
N PRO A 452 -3.24 -9.30 -5.32
CA PRO A 452 -2.05 -8.74 -4.72
C PRO A 452 -2.40 -7.54 -3.81
N VAL A 453 -1.37 -6.85 -3.30
CA VAL A 453 -1.54 -5.68 -2.41
C VAL A 453 -2.02 -4.45 -3.18
N ALA A 454 -1.47 -4.20 -4.37
CA ALA A 454 -1.82 -3.06 -5.22
C ALA A 454 -1.39 -3.27 -6.68
N PHE A 455 -1.95 -2.44 -7.56
CA PHE A 455 -1.68 -2.45 -9.00
C PHE A 455 -1.28 -1.07 -9.53
N GLY A 456 -0.56 -1.06 -10.64
CA GLY A 456 -0.33 0.11 -11.49
C GLY A 456 -0.21 -0.31 -12.96
N TRP A 457 -0.52 0.62 -13.87
CA TRP A 457 -0.46 0.39 -15.31
C TRP A 457 0.08 1.63 -15.99
N GLN A 458 0.89 1.45 -17.03
CA GLN A 458 1.34 2.57 -17.85
C GLN A 458 1.79 2.12 -19.23
N ARG A 459 1.21 2.74 -20.27
CA ARG A 459 1.82 2.76 -21.61
C ARG A 459 2.90 3.84 -21.64
N VAL A 460 4.13 3.48 -21.98
CA VAL A 460 5.29 4.38 -21.87
C VAL A 460 5.20 5.54 -22.85
N SER A 461 4.66 5.36 -24.06
CA SER A 461 4.36 6.49 -24.96
C SER A 461 3.36 7.49 -24.37
N ARG A 462 2.55 7.08 -23.37
CA ARG A 462 1.58 7.92 -22.65
C ARG A 462 2.13 8.53 -21.34
N ARG A 463 3.46 8.61 -21.20
CA ARG A 463 4.17 9.10 -19.99
C ARG A 463 4.09 10.60 -19.72
N GLU A 464 3.53 11.41 -20.63
CA GLU A 464 3.46 12.86 -20.43
C GLU A 464 2.60 13.21 -19.20
N LEU A 465 3.18 13.94 -18.24
CA LEU A 465 2.53 14.35 -17.00
C LEU A 465 1.79 15.68 -17.17
N ASP A 466 0.64 15.79 -16.52
CA ASP A 466 0.01 17.06 -16.14
C ASP A 466 0.66 17.50 -14.83
N GLU A 467 1.69 18.35 -14.91
CA GLU A 467 2.48 18.81 -13.76
C GLU A 467 1.62 19.53 -12.69
N ALA A 468 0.52 20.17 -13.10
CA ALA A 468 -0.35 20.89 -12.17
C ALA A 468 -1.23 19.95 -11.34
N LYS A 469 -1.59 18.78 -11.88
CA LYS A 469 -2.40 17.77 -11.18
C LYS A 469 -1.58 16.69 -10.52
N SER A 470 -0.36 16.46 -11.01
CA SER A 470 0.54 15.46 -10.45
C SER A 470 0.95 15.87 -9.04
N THR A 471 0.96 14.90 -8.14
CA THR A 471 1.53 15.07 -6.80
C THR A 471 2.80 14.24 -6.69
N ARG A 472 3.57 14.44 -5.61
CA ARG A 472 4.78 13.65 -5.36
C ARG A 472 4.53 12.13 -5.41
N TRP A 473 3.33 11.67 -5.06
CA TRP A 473 2.96 10.26 -4.90
C TRP A 473 1.84 9.76 -5.81
N GLN A 474 1.20 10.65 -6.57
CA GLN A 474 0.17 10.30 -7.54
C GLN A 474 0.47 11.05 -8.85
N PRO A 475 1.17 10.42 -9.80
CA PRO A 475 1.38 11.03 -11.12
C PRO A 475 0.05 11.10 -11.86
N TYR A 476 -0.16 12.19 -12.60
CA TYR A 476 -1.35 12.38 -13.42
C TYR A 476 -0.94 12.57 -14.87
N HIS A 477 -1.23 11.59 -15.73
CA HIS A 477 -0.85 11.65 -17.14
C HIS A 477 -1.87 12.40 -17.99
N THR A 478 -1.42 13.15 -18.99
CA THR A 478 -2.29 13.92 -19.91
C THR A 478 -3.11 12.99 -20.80
N HIS A 479 -2.48 11.91 -21.29
CA HIS A 479 -2.98 10.98 -22.29
C HIS A 479 -3.46 11.65 -23.59
N GLN A 480 -2.81 12.74 -24.01
CA GLN A 480 -3.21 13.53 -25.20
C GLN A 480 -2.50 13.12 -26.50
N ARG A 481 -1.39 12.39 -26.41
CA ARG A 481 -0.57 11.96 -27.55
C ARG A 481 0.31 10.78 -27.17
N ASP A 482 0.88 10.12 -28.17
CA ASP A 482 1.92 9.11 -28.02
C ASP A 482 3.30 9.74 -28.22
N LEU A 483 4.21 9.52 -27.27
CA LEU A 483 5.62 9.87 -27.33
C LEU A 483 6.43 8.59 -27.58
N GLU A 484 6.39 8.05 -28.80
CA GLU A 484 7.12 6.83 -29.15
C GLU A 484 8.63 6.92 -28.85
N LEU A 485 9.25 5.78 -28.62
CA LEU A 485 10.67 5.66 -28.29
C LEU A 485 11.48 5.34 -29.55
N SER A 486 12.59 6.04 -29.72
CA SER A 486 13.62 5.70 -30.70
C SER A 486 14.49 4.53 -30.20
N PRO A 487 15.12 3.74 -31.09
CA PRO A 487 16.06 2.71 -30.67
C PRO A 487 17.18 3.24 -29.76
N GLY A 488 17.35 2.63 -28.58
CA GLY A 488 18.33 3.06 -27.57
C GLY A 488 17.94 4.30 -26.76
N GLU A 489 16.73 4.85 -26.96
CA GLU A 489 16.21 5.95 -26.15
C GLU A 489 15.79 5.46 -24.76
N ILE A 490 16.39 6.05 -23.72
CA ILE A 490 16.05 5.78 -22.32
C ILE A 490 15.18 6.94 -21.80
N VAL A 491 13.95 6.65 -21.39
CA VAL A 491 12.98 7.66 -20.97
C VAL A 491 12.50 7.43 -19.54
N PRO A 492 12.27 8.50 -18.75
CA PRO A 492 11.66 8.37 -17.44
C PRO A 492 10.14 8.20 -17.57
N VAL A 493 9.56 7.32 -16.75
CA VAL A 493 8.12 7.12 -16.62
C VAL A 493 7.74 7.07 -15.14
N GLU A 494 6.67 7.77 -14.76
CA GLU A 494 6.14 7.74 -13.39
C GLU A 494 4.80 7.01 -13.37
N ILE A 495 4.73 5.84 -12.74
CA ILE A 495 3.56 4.97 -12.74
C ILE A 495 2.79 5.16 -11.43
N GLU A 496 1.49 5.46 -11.53
CA GLU A 496 0.59 5.47 -10.38
C GLU A 496 0.37 4.03 -9.90
N ILE A 497 0.70 3.75 -8.64
CA ILE A 497 0.27 2.53 -7.97
C ILE A 497 -0.90 2.90 -7.06
N LEU A 498 -2.05 2.26 -7.31
CA LEU A 498 -3.32 2.58 -6.67
C LEU A 498 -3.23 2.52 -5.13
N PRO A 499 -4.01 3.37 -4.43
CA PRO A 499 -3.89 3.50 -2.99
C PRO A 499 -4.31 2.22 -2.26
N THR A 500 -3.61 1.93 -1.18
CA THR A 500 -3.77 0.69 -0.40
C THR A 500 -3.38 0.94 1.05
N SER A 501 -3.80 0.06 1.97
CA SER A 501 -3.13 -0.09 3.26
C SER A 501 -2.80 -1.56 3.56
N CYS A 502 -1.57 -1.80 3.99
CA CYS A 502 -1.09 -3.14 4.30
C CYS A 502 0.03 -3.13 5.35
N ARG A 503 -0.01 -4.14 6.24
CA ARG A 503 1.03 -4.44 7.22
C ARG A 503 1.82 -5.66 6.79
N PHE A 504 3.14 -5.57 6.95
CA PHE A 504 4.10 -6.65 6.81
C PHE A 504 4.77 -6.90 8.16
N ARG A 505 4.85 -8.17 8.54
CA ARG A 505 5.52 -8.67 9.72
C ARG A 505 6.99 -8.96 9.41
N PRO A 506 7.88 -8.95 10.44
CA PRO A 506 9.25 -9.42 10.27
C PRO A 506 9.29 -10.81 9.63
N GLY A 507 10.16 -11.02 8.65
CA GLY A 507 10.27 -12.26 7.87
C GLY A 507 9.37 -12.34 6.63
N GLU A 508 8.39 -11.44 6.49
CA GLU A 508 7.63 -11.27 5.25
C GLU A 508 8.40 -10.37 4.26
N ARG A 509 7.97 -10.35 2.99
CA ARG A 509 8.59 -9.52 1.94
C ARG A 509 7.52 -8.71 1.21
N LEU A 510 7.84 -7.47 0.89
CA LEU A 510 7.17 -6.75 -0.20
C LEU A 510 7.89 -7.09 -1.49
N VAL A 511 7.13 -7.43 -2.53
CA VAL A 511 7.66 -7.76 -3.85
C VAL A 511 7.07 -6.76 -4.85
N LEU A 512 7.93 -5.93 -5.43
CA LEU A 512 7.58 -5.09 -6.58
C LEU A 512 7.77 -5.93 -7.84
N VAL A 513 6.73 -6.08 -8.64
CA VAL A 513 6.81 -6.77 -9.93
C VAL A 513 6.61 -5.76 -11.05
N VAL A 514 7.54 -5.73 -11.99
CA VAL A 514 7.45 -5.00 -13.25
C VAL A 514 7.26 -6.05 -14.35
N SER A 515 6.10 -6.07 -14.99
CA SER A 515 5.72 -7.10 -15.96
C SER A 515 5.31 -6.50 -17.30
N GLY A 516 5.49 -7.31 -18.35
CA GLY A 516 4.96 -7.08 -19.69
C GLY A 516 3.50 -7.51 -19.89
N HIS A 517 2.85 -8.07 -18.86
CA HIS A 517 1.49 -8.61 -18.96
C HIS A 517 0.70 -8.44 -17.65
N ASP A 518 -0.62 -8.66 -17.72
CA ASP A 518 -1.50 -8.62 -16.54
C ASP A 518 -1.13 -9.67 -15.49
N TYR A 519 -1.45 -9.36 -14.23
CA TYR A 519 -1.27 -10.26 -13.09
C TYR A 519 -2.12 -11.52 -13.18
N GLY A 520 -1.45 -12.67 -12.98
CA GLY A 520 -2.06 -14.00 -12.93
C GLY A 520 -2.73 -14.42 -14.24
N ASN A 521 -3.04 -15.70 -14.34
CA ASN A 521 -3.72 -16.28 -15.49
C ASN A 521 -5.15 -16.68 -15.11
N PHE A 522 -6.13 -15.97 -15.65
CA PHE A 522 -7.55 -16.18 -15.35
C PHE A 522 -8.34 -16.35 -16.65
N PRO A 523 -9.40 -17.18 -16.67
CA PRO A 523 -10.21 -17.38 -17.86
C PRO A 523 -10.89 -16.09 -18.36
N THR A 524 -11.14 -16.05 -19.68
CA THR A 524 -12.01 -15.05 -20.29
C THR A 524 -13.41 -15.13 -19.66
N GLY A 525 -14.00 -13.98 -19.31
CA GLY A 525 -15.33 -13.87 -18.72
C GLY A 525 -15.35 -13.62 -17.20
N VAL A 526 -14.23 -13.83 -16.50
CA VAL A 526 -14.10 -13.32 -15.11
C VAL A 526 -14.06 -11.79 -15.17
N PRO A 527 -14.90 -11.04 -14.46
CA PRO A 527 -15.01 -9.58 -14.63
C PRO A 527 -13.87 -8.83 -13.93
N ILE A 528 -12.65 -9.03 -14.41
CA ILE A 528 -11.41 -8.38 -13.96
C ILE A 528 -10.73 -7.66 -15.14
N PRO A 529 -9.96 -6.58 -14.89
CA PRO A 529 -9.24 -5.89 -15.94
C PRO A 529 -8.26 -6.80 -16.66
N ARG A 530 -8.30 -6.77 -18.00
CA ARG A 530 -7.28 -7.38 -18.88
C ARG A 530 -6.91 -6.46 -20.03
N HIS A 531 -5.74 -6.68 -20.61
CA HIS A 531 -5.13 -5.80 -21.61
C HIS A 531 -4.49 -6.62 -22.74
N GLN A 532 -5.29 -7.45 -23.41
CA GLN A 532 -4.81 -8.36 -24.45
C GLN A 532 -4.27 -7.63 -25.70
N LYS A 533 -4.70 -6.38 -25.92
CA LYS A 533 -4.27 -5.49 -27.02
C LYS A 533 -3.03 -4.69 -26.64
N THR A 534 -1.97 -5.39 -26.25
CA THR A 534 -0.70 -4.78 -25.84
C THR A 534 0.18 -4.37 -27.03
N VAL A 535 0.96 -3.29 -26.87
CA VAL A 535 2.03 -2.87 -27.81
C VAL A 535 3.34 -3.64 -27.62
N ASN A 536 3.46 -4.46 -26.57
CA ASN A 536 4.71 -5.09 -26.17
C ASN A 536 5.31 -6.00 -27.24
N GLN A 537 6.56 -5.69 -27.59
CA GLN A 537 7.40 -6.42 -28.54
C GLN A 537 8.87 -6.33 -28.10
N GLY A 538 9.63 -7.39 -28.36
CA GLY A 538 11.07 -7.42 -28.07
C GLY A 538 11.39 -7.46 -26.57
N THR A 539 12.39 -6.68 -26.16
CA THR A 539 12.94 -6.72 -24.80
C THR A 539 12.72 -5.38 -24.09
N ALA A 540 12.13 -5.43 -22.91
CA ALA A 540 12.02 -4.30 -22.01
C ALA A 540 13.29 -4.20 -21.16
N VAL A 541 13.86 -3.01 -21.00
CA VAL A 541 15.04 -2.77 -20.17
C VAL A 541 14.71 -1.70 -19.13
N VAL A 542 14.89 -2.03 -17.85
CA VAL A 542 14.75 -1.10 -16.74
C VAL A 542 16.14 -0.69 -16.27
N HIS A 543 16.44 0.59 -16.41
CA HIS A 543 17.69 1.21 -15.99
C HIS A 543 17.56 1.79 -14.59
N PHE A 544 18.57 1.62 -13.75
CA PHE A 544 18.59 2.14 -12.40
C PHE A 544 20.01 2.40 -11.90
N GLY A 545 20.13 3.33 -10.97
CA GLY A 545 21.40 3.78 -10.44
C GLY A 545 22.16 4.77 -11.33
N GLY A 546 23.15 5.43 -10.75
CA GLY A 546 23.84 6.56 -11.38
C GLY A 546 22.89 7.72 -11.61
N SER A 547 22.76 8.16 -12.87
CA SER A 547 21.79 9.19 -13.29
C SER A 547 20.35 8.68 -13.40
N PHE A 548 20.13 7.35 -13.42
CA PHE A 548 18.81 6.75 -13.54
C PHE A 548 18.21 6.49 -12.16
N ASP A 549 17.54 7.50 -11.62
CA ASP A 549 16.91 7.49 -10.30
C ASP A 549 15.60 6.67 -10.24
N SER A 550 15.54 5.50 -10.88
CA SER A 550 14.40 4.58 -10.75
C SER A 550 14.17 4.21 -9.29
N HIS A 551 12.95 4.38 -8.80
CA HIS A 551 12.59 4.12 -7.41
C HIS A 551 11.11 3.87 -7.21
N LEU A 552 10.81 3.02 -6.23
CA LEU A 552 9.50 2.85 -5.63
C LEU A 552 9.35 3.83 -4.46
N LEU A 553 8.32 4.68 -4.50
CA LEU A 553 7.93 5.57 -3.42
C LEU A 553 6.76 4.95 -2.67
N LEU A 554 6.97 4.57 -1.40
CA LEU A 554 5.94 3.95 -0.55
C LEU A 554 5.43 4.93 0.52
N PRO A 555 4.12 4.90 0.85
CA PRO A 555 3.50 5.71 1.90
C PRO A 555 3.65 5.02 3.27
N VAL A 556 4.84 5.06 3.85
CA VAL A 556 5.19 4.32 5.08
C VAL A 556 4.54 4.99 6.30
N ILE A 557 3.85 4.23 7.14
CA ILE A 557 3.42 4.72 8.45
C ILE A 557 4.56 4.46 9.46
N PRO A 558 5.16 5.51 10.04
CA PRO A 558 6.18 5.32 11.06
C PRO A 558 5.55 4.75 12.33
N PRO A 559 6.26 3.88 13.07
CA PRO A 559 5.76 3.36 14.33
C PRO A 559 5.56 4.51 15.34
N VAL A 560 4.42 4.51 16.03
CA VAL A 560 4.12 5.48 17.08
C VAL A 560 5.28 5.52 18.08
N PRO A 561 5.87 6.71 18.36
CA PRO A 561 6.93 6.84 19.35
C PRO A 561 6.56 6.18 20.69
N SER A 562 7.47 5.38 21.25
CA SER A 562 7.29 4.67 22.52
C SER A 562 6.19 3.59 22.56
N SER A 563 5.55 3.27 21.44
CA SER A 563 4.60 2.14 21.38
C SER A 563 5.33 0.80 21.53
N TYR A 564 4.62 -0.19 22.05
CA TYR A 564 5.12 -1.57 22.11
C TYR A 564 5.51 -2.10 20.72
N PHE A 565 4.79 -1.68 19.68
CA PHE A 565 5.03 -2.05 18.28
C PHE A 565 6.27 -1.43 17.65
N LYS A 566 6.86 -0.39 18.25
CA LYS A 566 8.05 0.28 17.71
C LYS A 566 9.28 -0.63 17.61
N GLY A 567 9.26 -1.81 18.24
CA GLY A 567 10.36 -2.78 18.23
C GLY A 567 11.63 -2.15 18.79
N LYS A 568 11.94 -2.37 20.07
CA LYS A 568 13.22 -1.87 20.60
C LYS A 568 14.35 -2.70 19.98
N ALA A 569 15.31 -2.04 19.34
CA ALA A 569 16.52 -2.71 18.89
C ALA A 569 17.13 -3.48 20.08
N PRO A 570 17.62 -4.72 19.88
CA PRO A 570 18.13 -5.50 20.99
C PRO A 570 19.39 -4.83 21.59
N VAL A 571 19.57 -5.01 22.90
CA VAL A 571 20.81 -4.65 23.59
C VAL A 571 21.85 -5.71 23.23
N LYS A 572 22.97 -5.27 22.68
CA LYS A 572 24.08 -6.11 22.25
C LYS A 572 25.25 -5.98 23.22
N MET A 573 25.83 -7.11 23.60
CA MET A 573 27.15 -7.18 24.22
C MET A 573 28.12 -7.68 23.16
N SER A 574 29.08 -6.83 22.80
CA SER A 574 30.11 -7.15 21.82
C SER A 574 31.48 -7.10 22.47
N MET A 575 32.32 -8.11 22.22
CA MET A 575 33.68 -8.22 22.76
C MET A 575 34.66 -8.66 21.70
N VAL A 576 35.84 -8.06 21.67
CA VAL A 576 37.02 -8.52 20.92
C VAL A 576 37.99 -9.20 21.87
N ALA A 577 38.70 -10.22 21.38
CA ALA A 577 39.66 -10.97 22.17
C ALA A 577 40.80 -11.52 21.31
N ARG A 578 41.95 -11.77 21.95
CA ARG A 578 43.05 -12.55 21.38
C ARG A 578 43.00 -14.00 21.87
N ARG A 579 43.44 -14.93 21.04
CA ARG A 579 43.54 -16.35 21.40
C ARG A 579 44.58 -16.55 22.50
N VAL A 580 44.48 -17.67 23.21
CA VAL A 580 45.50 -18.07 24.19
C VAL A 580 46.88 -18.12 23.52
N LYS A 581 47.86 -17.47 24.16
CA LYS A 581 49.23 -17.37 23.65
C LYS A 581 49.80 -18.75 23.30
N GLY A 582 50.31 -18.89 22.07
CA GLY A 582 50.92 -20.13 21.57
C GLY A 582 49.95 -21.12 20.92
N TRP A 583 48.64 -20.84 20.85
CA TRP A 583 47.71 -21.68 20.10
C TRP A 583 47.84 -21.47 18.59
N SER A 584 47.76 -22.57 17.81
CA SER A 584 47.67 -22.50 16.35
C SER A 584 46.30 -21.96 15.91
N ASP A 585 46.22 -21.47 14.66
CA ASP A 585 44.96 -21.01 14.07
C ASP A 585 43.92 -22.14 14.10
N GLU A 586 44.30 -23.36 13.69
CA GLU A 586 43.40 -24.53 13.68
C GLU A 586 42.82 -24.85 15.06
N LYS A 587 43.67 -24.89 16.09
CA LYS A 587 43.22 -25.16 17.46
C LYS A 587 42.24 -24.09 17.93
N PHE A 588 42.58 -22.82 17.71
CA PHE A 588 41.73 -21.72 18.12
C PHE A 588 40.37 -21.74 17.39
N LEU A 589 40.38 -21.99 16.08
CA LEU A 589 39.17 -22.07 15.27
C LEU A 589 38.25 -23.19 15.75
N ASP A 590 38.76 -24.39 16.00
CA ASP A 590 37.94 -25.50 16.50
C ASP A 590 37.31 -25.17 17.88
N GLU A 591 38.12 -24.64 18.80
CA GLU A 591 37.65 -24.28 20.14
C GLU A 591 36.62 -23.14 20.09
N TYR A 592 36.85 -22.13 19.25
CA TYR A 592 35.95 -20.97 19.15
C TYR A 592 34.68 -21.27 18.36
N THR A 593 34.80 -21.73 17.11
CA THR A 593 33.65 -21.88 16.21
C THR A 593 32.87 -23.15 16.40
N ASN A 594 33.47 -24.20 16.98
CA ASN A 594 32.78 -25.46 17.23
C ASN A 594 32.46 -25.64 18.72
N ILE A 595 33.48 -25.76 19.58
CA ILE A 595 33.28 -26.15 20.99
C ILE A 595 32.53 -25.06 21.77
N HIS A 596 33.06 -23.84 21.79
CA HIS A 596 32.45 -22.71 22.47
C HIS A 596 31.08 -22.33 21.87
N ALA A 597 30.96 -22.40 20.54
CA ALA A 597 29.69 -22.16 19.85
C ALA A 597 28.60 -23.14 20.29
N GLN A 598 28.89 -24.45 20.31
CA GLN A 598 27.94 -25.48 20.74
C GLN A 598 27.57 -25.34 22.23
N MET A 599 28.55 -25.05 23.09
CA MET A 599 28.30 -24.79 24.52
C MET A 599 27.34 -23.61 24.70
N THR A 600 27.63 -22.49 24.03
CA THR A 600 26.81 -21.28 24.13
C THR A 600 25.43 -21.46 23.50
N SER A 601 25.32 -22.24 22.42
CA SER A 601 24.03 -22.58 21.80
C SER A 601 23.13 -23.37 22.76
N LYS A 602 23.68 -24.37 23.46
CA LYS A 602 22.98 -25.14 24.50
C LYS A 602 22.53 -24.25 25.67
N ILE A 603 23.41 -23.37 26.15
CA ILE A 603 23.09 -22.40 27.21
C ILE A 603 22.00 -21.43 26.73
N GLY A 604 22.11 -20.95 25.49
CA GLY A 604 21.15 -20.05 24.87
C GLY A 604 19.74 -20.64 24.82
N ALA A 605 19.57 -21.97 24.79
CA ALA A 605 18.26 -22.61 24.81
C ALA A 605 17.54 -22.51 26.17
N VAL A 606 18.29 -22.39 27.27
CA VAL A 606 17.74 -22.45 28.65
C VAL A 606 17.82 -21.12 29.41
N VAL A 607 18.76 -20.25 29.06
CA VAL A 607 18.89 -18.93 29.69
C VAL A 607 17.84 -17.97 29.10
N PRO A 608 17.14 -17.18 29.93
CA PRO A 608 16.15 -16.24 29.44
C PRO A 608 16.76 -15.27 28.41
N ILE A 609 16.12 -15.18 27.23
CA ILE A 609 16.13 -13.97 26.39
C ILE A 609 17.36 -13.76 25.47
N LEU A 610 18.36 -14.65 25.40
CA LEU A 610 19.40 -14.56 24.35
C LEU A 610 18.76 -14.74 22.96
N ARG A 611 18.78 -13.67 22.15
CA ARG A 611 18.14 -13.60 20.83
C ARG A 611 19.09 -13.86 19.68
N ASN A 612 20.33 -13.42 19.78
CA ASN A 612 21.33 -13.61 18.75
C ASN A 612 22.70 -13.86 19.37
N TYR A 613 23.48 -14.75 18.79
CA TYR A 613 24.91 -14.91 19.03
C TYR A 613 25.61 -15.05 17.68
N THR A 614 26.45 -14.08 17.36
CA THR A 614 27.30 -14.07 16.17
C THR A 614 28.77 -14.03 16.58
N GLN A 615 29.57 -14.89 15.99
CA GLN A 615 31.01 -14.91 16.08
C GLN A 615 31.61 -14.26 14.83
N LEU A 616 32.69 -13.52 15.02
CA LEU A 616 33.51 -12.95 13.97
C LEU A 616 34.88 -13.61 14.03
N VAL A 617 35.20 -14.36 12.98
CA VAL A 617 36.40 -15.19 12.91
C VAL A 617 37.46 -14.47 12.09
N ALA A 618 38.41 -13.82 12.77
CA ALA A 618 39.42 -13.00 12.12
C ALA A 618 40.63 -13.80 11.63
N CYS A 619 40.84 -15.04 12.12
CA CYS A 619 41.93 -15.91 11.68
C CYS A 619 41.51 -16.83 10.51
N PRO A 620 42.37 -17.09 9.51
CA PRO A 620 43.63 -16.36 9.27
C PRO A 620 43.35 -14.88 8.94
N HIS A 621 44.26 -14.02 9.40
CA HIS A 621 44.11 -12.57 9.28
C HIS A 621 44.25 -12.11 7.83
N VAL A 622 43.44 -11.12 7.48
CA VAL A 622 43.54 -10.41 6.20
C VAL A 622 44.46 -9.21 6.41
N GLU A 623 45.58 -9.16 5.70
CA GLU A 623 46.44 -7.97 5.70
C GLU A 623 45.82 -6.90 4.79
N VAL A 624 45.57 -5.71 5.35
CA VAL A 624 45.09 -4.54 4.59
C VAL A 624 46.12 -3.42 4.72
N PRO A 625 46.86 -3.08 3.65
CA PRO A 625 47.90 -2.06 3.69
C PRO A 625 47.39 -0.70 4.19
N GLY A 626 48.05 -0.15 5.21
CA GLY A 626 47.78 1.20 5.71
C GLY A 626 46.54 1.33 6.60
N LEU A 627 45.70 0.30 6.76
CA LEU A 627 44.49 0.35 7.59
C LEU A 627 44.79 0.70 9.06
N SER A 628 45.89 0.16 9.61
CA SER A 628 46.38 0.47 10.96
C SER A 628 46.82 1.92 11.16
N LYS A 629 47.01 2.69 10.08
CA LYS A 629 47.31 4.13 10.12
C LYS A 629 46.04 4.99 10.07
N VAL A 630 44.91 4.43 9.63
CA VAL A 630 43.63 5.13 9.45
C VAL A 630 42.78 5.07 10.72
N ILE A 631 42.84 3.95 11.43
CA ILE A 631 42.13 3.72 12.69
C ILE A 631 43.16 3.06 13.61
N GLY A 632 43.78 3.85 14.48
CA GLY A 632 45.02 3.51 15.17
C GLY A 632 44.86 2.53 16.33
N GLY A 633 45.84 1.62 16.45
CA GLY A 633 46.08 0.79 17.63
C GLY A 633 46.85 -0.50 17.33
N SER A 634 48.06 -0.64 17.91
CA SER A 634 48.91 -1.84 18.18
C SER A 634 49.01 -3.02 17.16
N THR A 635 50.25 -3.50 16.98
CA THR A 635 50.75 -4.45 15.99
C THR A 635 50.36 -5.94 16.15
N LEU A 636 49.49 -6.30 17.10
CA LEU A 636 49.01 -7.67 17.27
C LEU A 636 47.54 -7.78 16.85
N PRO A 637 47.19 -8.60 15.85
CA PRO A 637 45.83 -8.69 15.35
C PRO A 637 44.89 -9.30 16.41
N TRP A 638 43.65 -8.82 16.44
CA TRP A 638 42.58 -9.43 17.25
C TRP A 638 42.10 -10.70 16.55
N ASP A 639 41.98 -11.81 17.28
CA ASP A 639 41.69 -13.14 16.68
C ASP A 639 40.17 -13.38 16.52
N CYS A 640 39.34 -12.78 17.37
CA CYS A 640 37.88 -12.87 17.22
C CYS A 640 37.10 -11.70 17.81
N MET A 641 35.83 -11.63 17.43
CA MET A 641 34.83 -10.82 18.12
C MET A 641 33.53 -11.61 18.29
N THR A 642 32.97 -11.59 19.50
CA THR A 642 31.66 -12.17 19.78
C THR A 642 30.65 -11.05 19.98
N THR A 643 29.48 -11.16 19.36
CA THR A 643 28.31 -10.29 19.62
C THR A 643 27.13 -11.12 20.05
N LEU A 644 26.62 -10.86 21.24
CA LEU A 644 25.42 -11.48 21.80
C LEU A 644 24.33 -10.41 21.95
N ALA A 645 23.06 -10.73 21.69
CA ALA A 645 21.96 -9.77 21.74
C ALA A 645 20.78 -10.25 22.60
N TRP A 646 20.22 -9.35 23.42
CA TRP A 646 19.06 -9.57 24.31
C TRP A 646 17.98 -8.52 24.08
N SER A 647 16.76 -8.77 24.55
CA SER A 647 15.66 -7.80 24.41
C SER A 647 15.83 -6.55 25.28
N SER A 648 16.61 -6.60 26.37
CA SER A 648 16.84 -5.45 27.26
C SER A 648 18.12 -5.59 28.09
N LYS A 649 18.59 -4.48 28.70
CA LYS A 649 19.70 -4.49 29.67
C LYS A 649 19.40 -5.41 30.87
N SER A 650 18.17 -5.36 31.39
CA SER A 650 17.75 -6.18 32.53
C SER A 650 17.77 -7.68 32.20
N SER A 651 17.41 -8.04 30.97
CA SER A 651 17.44 -9.42 30.48
C SER A 651 18.86 -9.95 30.31
N LEU A 652 19.78 -9.13 29.79
CA LEU A 652 21.21 -9.42 29.75
C LEU A 652 21.76 -9.64 31.16
N TRP A 653 21.50 -8.70 32.08
CA TRP A 653 21.93 -8.79 33.48
C TRP A 653 21.36 -10.03 34.20
N GLY A 654 20.10 -10.37 33.93
CA GLY A 654 19.45 -11.57 34.45
C GLY A 654 20.08 -12.85 33.93
N SER A 655 20.53 -12.87 32.67
CA SER A 655 21.19 -14.04 32.06
C SER A 655 22.45 -14.45 32.82
N PHE A 656 23.25 -13.49 33.30
CA PHE A 656 24.45 -13.78 34.10
C PHE A 656 24.16 -14.35 35.50
N ARG A 657 22.91 -14.25 35.97
CA ARG A 657 22.47 -14.77 37.26
C ARG A 657 21.81 -16.13 37.18
N ASP A 658 21.53 -16.61 35.97
CA ASP A 658 20.92 -17.91 35.77
C ASP A 658 21.85 -19.03 36.30
N PRO A 659 21.34 -19.96 37.12
CA PRO A 659 22.14 -21.07 37.65
C PRO A 659 22.83 -21.88 36.56
N SER A 660 22.19 -22.06 35.39
CA SER A 660 22.72 -22.84 34.27
C SER A 660 23.92 -22.14 33.63
N TYR A 661 23.86 -20.81 33.50
CA TYR A 661 25.00 -20.02 33.05
C TYR A 661 26.13 -20.09 34.08
N ARG A 662 25.83 -19.89 35.38
CA ARG A 662 26.84 -19.92 36.45
C ARG A 662 27.53 -21.28 36.58
N ALA A 663 26.81 -22.37 36.36
CA ALA A 663 27.36 -23.73 36.40
C ALA A 663 28.41 -24.00 35.30
N THR A 664 28.40 -23.21 34.22
CA THR A 664 29.29 -23.37 33.07
C THR A 664 30.22 -22.17 32.84
N ALA A 665 30.05 -21.09 33.58
CA ALA A 665 30.91 -19.91 33.51
C ALA A 665 32.38 -20.29 33.79
N LYS A 666 33.30 -19.83 32.93
CA LYS A 666 34.75 -20.16 32.98
C LYS A 666 35.13 -21.63 32.77
N SER A 667 34.21 -22.52 32.40
CA SER A 667 34.54 -23.94 32.18
C SER A 667 35.31 -24.20 30.88
N HIS A 668 35.34 -23.22 29.96
CA HIS A 668 36.01 -23.32 28.68
C HIS A 668 36.67 -21.98 28.33
N VAL A 669 38.00 -22.00 28.18
CA VAL A 669 38.84 -20.82 27.95
C VAL A 669 39.60 -21.00 26.64
N PHE A 670 39.38 -20.09 25.69
CA PHE A 670 39.99 -20.09 24.35
C PHE A 670 40.62 -18.74 23.98
N VAL A 671 40.55 -17.76 24.89
CA VAL A 671 41.08 -16.39 24.75
C VAL A 671 41.93 -16.00 25.96
N ASP A 672 42.82 -15.02 25.80
CA ASP A 672 43.55 -14.41 26.91
C ASP A 672 42.62 -13.46 27.69
N GLU A 673 42.27 -13.82 28.92
CA GLU A 673 41.31 -13.07 29.76
C GLU A 673 41.80 -11.65 30.14
N ASN A 674 43.10 -11.37 30.03
CA ASN A 674 43.66 -10.05 30.29
C ASN A 674 43.64 -9.14 29.05
N ASP A 675 43.22 -9.67 27.89
CA ASP A 675 43.32 -9.00 26.61
C ASP A 675 41.97 -9.03 25.88
N THR A 676 40.96 -8.49 26.57
CA THR A 676 39.58 -8.42 26.10
C THR A 676 39.01 -7.02 26.27
N ILE A 677 38.34 -6.53 25.24
CA ILE A 677 37.71 -5.19 25.21
C ILE A 677 36.27 -5.36 24.74
N GLY A 678 35.32 -4.65 25.35
CA GLY A 678 33.91 -4.83 25.08
C GLY A 678 33.09 -3.55 25.11
N ILE A 679 31.87 -3.65 24.57
CA ILE A 679 30.84 -2.62 24.62
C ILE A 679 29.45 -3.26 24.81
N VAL A 680 28.63 -2.66 25.68
CA VAL A 680 27.19 -2.92 25.70
C VAL A 680 26.49 -1.78 24.97
N SER A 681 25.88 -2.10 23.84
CA SER A 681 25.41 -1.14 22.84
C SER A 681 24.01 -1.47 22.30
N GLN A 682 23.44 -0.55 21.56
CA GLN A 682 22.18 -0.73 20.83
C GLN A 682 22.28 0.02 19.49
N VAL A 683 21.69 -0.53 18.42
CA VAL A 683 21.69 0.12 17.11
C VAL A 683 21.00 1.49 17.22
N ALA A 684 21.74 2.54 16.90
CA ALA A 684 21.24 3.90 16.82
C ALA A 684 20.78 4.24 15.40
N PHE A 685 21.60 3.84 14.42
CA PHE A 685 21.33 4.07 13.00
C PHE A 685 21.75 2.85 12.17
N GLU A 686 21.07 2.64 11.05
CA GLU A 686 21.30 1.51 10.14
C GLU A 686 21.06 1.90 8.69
N ILE A 687 21.85 1.30 7.80
CA ILE A 687 21.70 1.36 6.34
C ILE A 687 21.78 -0.07 5.81
N ILE A 688 20.87 -0.42 4.92
CA ILE A 688 20.93 -1.66 4.16
C ILE A 688 21.05 -1.25 2.70
N TYR A 689 22.25 -1.35 2.13
CA TYR A 689 22.53 -0.95 0.74
C TYR A 689 22.05 -2.01 -0.24
N ASP A 690 22.20 -3.29 0.10
CA ASP A 690 21.68 -4.40 -0.70
C ASP A 690 21.00 -5.43 0.22
N PRO A 691 19.66 -5.38 0.36
CA PRO A 691 18.97 -6.24 1.31
C PRO A 691 18.96 -7.72 0.90
N ILE A 692 18.99 -8.01 -0.40
CA ILE A 692 18.87 -9.39 -0.90
C ILE A 692 20.19 -10.13 -0.80
N LEU A 693 21.30 -9.52 -1.23
CA LEU A 693 22.62 -10.09 -1.00
C LEU A 693 22.92 -10.18 0.49
N PHE A 694 22.50 -9.17 1.27
CA PHE A 694 22.62 -9.26 2.72
C PHE A 694 21.91 -10.49 3.26
N GLU A 695 20.69 -10.84 2.86
CA GLU A 695 20.02 -12.05 3.36
C GLU A 695 20.63 -13.35 2.85
N LYS A 696 21.04 -13.39 1.58
CA LYS A 696 21.53 -14.62 0.90
C LYS A 696 23.00 -14.93 1.14
N ARG A 697 23.75 -14.04 1.79
CA ARG A 697 25.18 -14.20 2.07
C ARG A 697 25.48 -15.55 2.73
N SER A 698 26.43 -16.29 2.16
CA SER A 698 26.89 -17.60 2.66
C SER A 698 28.29 -17.55 3.28
N ASP A 699 29.15 -16.63 2.80
CA ASP A 699 30.52 -16.42 3.29
C ASP A 699 30.73 -15.00 3.82
N ALA A 700 29.73 -14.48 4.52
CA ALA A 700 29.70 -13.08 4.93
C ALA A 700 30.98 -12.67 5.68
N CYS A 701 31.56 -11.55 5.26
CA CYS A 701 32.61 -10.89 6.02
C CYS A 701 32.03 -9.68 6.74
N LEU A 702 32.48 -9.49 7.98
CA LEU A 702 32.11 -8.35 8.78
C LEU A 702 33.39 -7.59 9.15
N VAL A 703 33.39 -6.30 8.84
CA VAL A 703 34.36 -5.34 9.36
C VAL A 703 33.70 -4.64 10.54
N SER A 704 34.24 -4.80 11.73
CA SER A 704 33.76 -4.11 12.92
C SER A 704 34.80 -3.10 13.40
N VAL A 705 34.37 -1.86 13.62
CA VAL A 705 35.19 -0.77 14.14
C VAL A 705 34.67 -0.37 15.51
N MET A 706 35.46 -0.64 16.56
CA MET A 706 35.17 -0.21 17.93
C MET A 706 35.80 1.17 18.15
N LEU A 707 34.95 2.19 18.21
CA LEU A 707 35.38 3.59 18.35
C LEU A 707 35.62 3.93 19.83
N ALA A 708 36.87 4.22 20.17
CA ALA A 708 37.24 4.69 21.50
C ALA A 708 36.66 6.10 21.74
N GLY A 709 36.11 6.34 22.92
CA GLY A 709 35.56 7.65 23.28
C GLY A 709 36.65 8.63 23.68
N SER A 710 36.61 9.86 23.16
CA SER A 710 37.49 10.94 23.62
C SER A 710 37.17 11.29 25.08
N PRO A 711 38.17 11.41 25.98
CA PRO A 711 37.94 11.70 27.40
C PRO A 711 37.40 13.11 27.66
N THR A 712 37.41 13.98 26.65
CA THR A 712 37.05 15.40 26.77
C THR A 712 35.59 15.72 26.46
N ILE A 713 34.83 14.76 25.91
CA ILE A 713 33.45 14.96 25.45
C ILE A 713 32.53 13.93 26.12
N ASP A 714 31.43 14.42 26.69
CA ASP A 714 30.42 13.60 27.37
C ASP A 714 29.53 12.78 26.41
N ASP A 715 28.68 11.91 26.95
CA ASP A 715 27.83 11.01 26.15
C ASP A 715 26.74 11.76 25.36
N ALA A 716 26.34 12.96 25.79
CA ALA A 716 25.38 13.80 25.07
C ALA A 716 26.01 14.40 23.79
N GLY A 717 27.21 14.98 23.90
CA GLY A 717 27.98 15.48 22.77
C GLY A 717 28.30 14.39 21.73
N ARG A 718 28.56 13.16 22.20
CA ARG A 718 28.81 11.99 21.33
C ARG A 718 27.59 11.58 20.50
N THR A 719 26.37 11.73 21.01
CA THR A 719 25.16 11.32 20.27
C THR A 719 24.98 12.14 18.98
N LYS A 720 25.22 13.46 19.04
CA LYS A 720 25.15 14.33 17.85
C LYS A 720 26.26 14.00 16.83
N ALA A 721 27.46 13.70 17.33
CA ALA A 721 28.58 13.30 16.48
C ALA A 721 28.30 11.98 15.73
N LEU A 722 27.61 11.03 16.37
CA LEU A 722 27.18 9.78 15.73
C LEU A 722 26.21 9.99 14.56
N GLU A 723 25.27 10.93 14.70
CA GLU A 723 24.33 11.27 13.61
C GLU A 723 25.07 11.87 12.40
N GLN A 724 26.00 12.80 12.65
CA GLN A 724 26.85 13.39 11.59
C GLN A 724 27.71 12.31 10.91
N ARG A 725 28.31 11.41 11.71
CA ARG A 725 29.10 10.28 11.22
C ARG A 725 28.25 9.34 10.35
N PHE A 726 27.04 9.04 10.78
CA PHE A 726 26.08 8.23 10.01
C PHE A 726 25.74 8.86 8.66
N CYS A 727 25.44 10.17 8.62
CA CYS A 727 25.17 10.88 7.38
C CYS A 727 26.38 10.85 6.43
N ALA A 728 27.59 11.10 6.95
CA ALA A 728 28.81 11.06 6.14
C ALA A 728 29.05 9.66 5.53
N ILE A 729 28.86 8.59 6.32
CA ILE A 729 28.99 7.21 5.83
C ILE A 729 27.91 6.87 4.79
N ARG A 730 26.65 7.25 5.04
CA ARG A 730 25.53 7.00 4.12
C ARG A 730 25.85 7.54 2.73
N ASP A 731 26.35 8.76 2.68
CA ASP A 731 26.59 9.46 1.42
C ASP A 731 27.89 8.95 0.76
N ALA A 732 28.92 8.66 1.53
CA ALA A 732 30.20 8.17 1.03
C ALA A 732 30.18 6.72 0.53
N PHE A 733 29.43 5.83 1.19
CA PHE A 733 29.42 4.40 0.87
C PHE A 733 28.25 3.98 -0.01
N LYS A 734 27.48 4.95 -0.49
CA LYS A 734 26.52 4.77 -1.57
C LYS A 734 27.21 4.04 -2.73
N GLY A 735 26.69 2.85 -3.10
CA GLY A 735 27.21 2.08 -4.24
C GLY A 735 28.45 1.26 -4.08
N THR A 736 28.95 1.25 -2.88
CA THR A 736 30.06 0.36 -2.55
C THR A 736 29.51 -1.05 -2.38
N ILE A 737 30.42 -2.02 -2.34
CA ILE A 737 30.13 -3.42 -2.06
C ILE A 737 29.68 -3.69 -0.62
N VAL A 738 29.56 -2.64 0.21
CA VAL A 738 29.00 -2.75 1.57
C VAL A 738 27.53 -3.13 1.47
N LEU A 739 27.13 -4.26 2.04
CA LEU A 739 25.75 -4.74 2.04
C LEU A 739 24.89 -4.05 3.10
N ARG A 740 25.47 -3.84 4.29
CA ARG A 740 24.82 -3.23 5.46
C ARG A 740 25.84 -2.47 6.29
N TYR A 741 25.40 -1.34 6.84
CA TYR A 741 26.10 -0.58 7.87
C TYR A 741 25.22 -0.45 9.11
N ALA A 742 25.76 -0.71 10.30
CA ALA A 742 25.08 -0.47 11.57
C ALA A 742 25.98 0.33 12.51
N LEU A 743 25.44 1.44 13.03
CA LEU A 743 26.08 2.27 14.04
C LEU A 743 25.42 2.03 15.39
N ASN A 744 26.14 1.39 16.30
CA ASN A 744 25.66 1.06 17.63
C ASN A 744 26.20 2.07 18.64
N ARG A 745 25.31 2.67 19.44
CA ARG A 745 25.67 3.56 20.55
C ARG A 745 25.76 2.76 21.84
N ARG A 746 26.67 3.14 22.74
CA ARG A 746 26.75 2.58 24.09
C ARG A 746 25.46 2.84 24.88
N VAL A 747 25.04 1.86 25.69
CA VAL A 747 23.83 1.94 26.55
C VAL A 747 24.07 1.54 28.00
N LEU A 748 25.28 1.08 28.34
CA LEU A 748 25.76 0.86 29.71
C LEU A 748 26.80 1.92 30.03
N HIS A 749 26.60 2.68 31.11
CA HIS A 749 27.54 3.74 31.46
C HIS A 749 28.88 3.15 31.95
N PRO A 750 30.04 3.76 31.67
CA PRO A 750 31.35 3.25 32.11
C PRO A 750 31.42 2.98 33.62
N ASP A 751 30.78 3.81 34.43
CA ASP A 751 30.77 3.67 35.89
C ASP A 751 29.86 2.55 36.38
N GLU A 752 28.83 2.18 35.59
CA GLU A 752 27.94 1.06 35.88
C GLU A 752 28.60 -0.29 35.56
N SER A 753 29.58 -0.32 34.66
CA SER A 753 30.11 -1.57 34.09
C SER A 753 30.73 -2.51 35.12
N LYS A 754 31.45 -1.97 36.12
CA LYS A 754 32.09 -2.77 37.18
C LYS A 754 31.08 -3.56 38.00
N GLU A 755 29.97 -2.92 38.38
CA GLU A 755 28.89 -3.58 39.13
C GLU A 755 28.08 -4.52 38.22
N PHE A 756 27.85 -4.10 36.97
CA PHE A 756 27.07 -4.88 36.01
C PHE A 756 27.68 -6.26 35.73
N PHE A 757 29.01 -6.34 35.63
CA PHE A 757 29.77 -7.56 35.36
C PHE A 757 30.39 -8.21 36.61
N HIS A 758 30.06 -7.74 37.81
CA HIS A 758 30.54 -8.32 39.07
C HIS A 758 30.20 -9.83 39.16
N ASP A 759 31.15 -10.64 39.62
CA ASP A 759 31.05 -12.11 39.70
C ASP A 759 30.80 -12.83 38.35
N THR A 760 31.12 -12.18 37.23
CA THR A 760 31.02 -12.80 35.90
C THR A 760 32.42 -13.05 35.31
N PRO A 761 32.55 -13.95 34.32
CA PRO A 761 33.80 -14.10 33.55
C PRO A 761 34.27 -12.81 32.86
N PHE A 762 33.37 -11.85 32.66
CA PHE A 762 33.64 -10.64 31.89
C PHE A 762 34.16 -9.46 32.72
N GLN A 763 34.33 -9.64 34.04
CA GLN A 763 34.74 -8.57 34.95
C GLN A 763 36.15 -8.01 34.69
N THR A 764 37.01 -8.78 34.03
CA THR A 764 38.40 -8.40 33.73
C THR A 764 38.54 -7.64 32.40
N ALA A 765 37.50 -7.63 31.57
CA ALA A 765 37.51 -6.95 30.28
C ALA A 765 37.37 -5.43 30.44
N ASP A 766 37.92 -4.67 29.48
CA ASP A 766 37.70 -3.23 29.41
C ASP A 766 36.35 -2.91 28.75
N TRP A 767 35.42 -2.39 29.55
CA TRP A 767 34.09 -1.94 29.11
C TRP A 767 33.94 -0.41 29.04
N LYS A 768 35.02 0.35 29.31
CA LYS A 768 34.97 1.81 29.48
C LYS A 768 35.45 2.55 28.24
N SER A 769 36.48 2.03 27.58
CA SER A 769 37.18 2.75 26.51
C SER A 769 36.35 2.95 25.25
N ILE A 770 35.50 1.98 24.89
CA ILE A 770 34.71 2.02 23.67
C ILE A 770 33.38 2.78 23.90
N ALA A 771 33.09 3.74 23.02
CA ALA A 771 31.89 4.58 23.07
C ALA A 771 30.87 4.25 21.97
N ALA A 772 31.32 3.70 20.85
CA ALA A 772 30.45 3.27 19.75
C ALA A 772 31.04 2.07 18.99
N LEU A 773 30.18 1.35 18.28
CA LEU A 773 30.57 0.21 17.44
C LEU A 773 29.95 0.38 16.05
N GLU A 774 30.80 0.51 15.05
CA GLU A 774 30.45 0.48 13.64
C GLU A 774 30.59 -0.95 13.10
N GLN A 775 29.66 -1.38 12.26
CA GLN A 775 29.68 -2.72 11.67
C GLN A 775 29.31 -2.63 10.18
N TYR A 776 30.16 -3.20 9.33
CA TYR A 776 30.01 -3.21 7.87
C TYR A 776 30.02 -4.65 7.36
N TRP A 777 28.97 -5.07 6.65
CA TRP A 777 28.87 -6.42 6.10
C TRP A 777 29.19 -6.46 4.61
N PHE A 778 29.85 -7.52 4.17
CA PHE A 778 30.27 -7.81 2.80
C PHE A 778 29.94 -9.26 2.45
N SER A 779 29.93 -9.62 1.17
CA SER A 779 29.60 -10.97 0.72
C SER A 779 30.74 -11.96 0.97
N SER A 780 31.98 -11.46 1.01
CA SER A 780 33.22 -12.25 1.22
C SER A 780 34.31 -11.42 1.90
N LYS A 781 35.36 -12.10 2.38
CA LYS A 781 36.57 -11.44 2.94
C LYS A 781 37.31 -10.61 1.89
N ASP A 782 37.36 -11.07 0.65
CA ASP A 782 38.07 -10.38 -0.44
C ASP A 782 37.41 -9.04 -0.78
N GLU A 783 36.08 -9.01 -0.82
CA GLU A 783 35.31 -7.77 -0.96
C GLU A 783 35.61 -6.78 0.17
N ALA A 784 35.59 -7.24 1.42
CA ALA A 784 35.93 -6.39 2.56
C ALA A 784 37.35 -5.81 2.45
N ALA A 785 38.34 -6.62 2.03
CA ALA A 785 39.70 -6.17 1.81
C ALA A 785 39.78 -5.09 0.72
N MET A 786 39.21 -5.36 -0.46
CA MET A 786 39.16 -4.41 -1.57
C MET A 786 38.51 -3.08 -1.20
N PHE A 787 37.42 -3.14 -0.41
CA PHE A 787 36.74 -1.95 0.08
C PHE A 787 37.65 -1.10 0.98
N LEU A 788 38.41 -1.74 1.88
CA LEU A 788 39.28 -1.06 2.83
C LEU A 788 40.59 -0.56 2.22
N GLU A 789 41.04 -1.12 1.09
CA GLU A 789 42.19 -0.60 0.33
C GLU A 789 41.86 0.67 -0.47
N ASN A 790 40.58 0.94 -0.70
CA ASN A 790 40.15 2.14 -1.43
C ASN A 790 40.49 3.41 -0.64
N LYS A 791 41.24 4.32 -1.28
CA LYS A 791 41.72 5.57 -0.66
C LYS A 791 40.59 6.48 -0.14
N GLU A 792 39.47 6.57 -0.86
CA GLU A 792 38.34 7.37 -0.40
C GLU A 792 37.63 6.70 0.78
N THR A 793 37.51 5.36 0.78
CA THR A 793 37.05 4.63 1.97
C THR A 793 37.93 4.91 3.18
N GLN A 794 39.25 4.80 3.03
CA GLN A 794 40.21 5.07 4.10
C GLN A 794 40.08 6.50 4.63
N LYS A 795 39.95 7.48 3.73
CA LYS A 795 39.74 8.89 4.10
C LYS A 795 38.45 9.08 4.90
N VAL A 796 37.34 8.49 4.47
CA VAL A 796 36.05 8.57 5.18
C VAL A 796 36.13 7.87 6.53
N LEU A 797 36.76 6.70 6.61
CA LEU A 797 36.94 5.95 7.85
C LEU A 797 37.86 6.67 8.85
N GLY A 798 38.91 7.34 8.37
CA GLY A 798 39.85 8.09 9.21
C GLY A 798 39.34 9.45 9.68
N GLN A 799 38.31 10.01 9.04
CA GLN A 799 37.65 11.25 9.47
C GLN A 799 36.67 10.98 10.62
N LEU A 800 37.21 10.81 11.82
CA LEU A 800 36.41 10.68 13.03
C LEU A 800 36.08 12.05 13.64
N PRO A 801 34.86 12.26 14.17
CA PRO A 801 34.56 13.42 15.00
C PRO A 801 35.47 13.47 16.24
N ASP A 802 35.79 14.67 16.73
CA ASP A 802 36.66 14.91 17.92
C ASP A 802 36.18 14.20 19.20
N SER A 803 34.93 13.73 19.21
CA SER A 803 34.35 12.92 20.27
C SER A 803 34.87 11.48 20.32
N PHE A 804 35.66 11.05 19.33
CA PHE A 804 36.27 9.73 19.24
C PHE A 804 37.79 9.82 19.12
N ASP A 805 38.48 8.85 19.70
CA ASP A 805 39.92 8.75 19.66
C ASP A 805 40.36 7.72 18.61
N ALA A 806 40.87 8.21 17.49
CA ALA A 806 41.35 7.37 16.40
C ALA A 806 42.48 6.44 16.83
N LEU A 807 43.39 6.87 17.72
CA LEU A 807 44.62 6.12 18.09
C LEU A 807 44.35 4.92 18.99
N HIS A 808 43.18 4.87 19.62
CA HIS A 808 42.77 3.78 20.51
C HIS A 808 41.55 3.02 19.97
N SER A 809 41.12 3.31 18.74
CA SER A 809 40.00 2.62 18.09
C SER A 809 40.46 1.33 17.42
N ILE A 810 39.63 0.29 17.45
CA ILE A 810 40.02 -1.06 17.01
C ILE A 810 39.26 -1.43 15.75
N VAL A 811 39.95 -2.06 14.79
CA VAL A 811 39.32 -2.68 13.62
C VAL A 811 39.54 -4.18 13.67
N ILE A 812 38.46 -4.93 13.44
CA ILE A 812 38.52 -6.38 13.26
C ILE A 812 37.78 -6.76 11.98
N ILE A 813 38.42 -7.62 11.19
CA ILE A 813 37.90 -8.13 9.93
C ILE A 813 37.84 -9.63 10.05
N GLY A 814 36.68 -10.22 9.82
CA GLY A 814 36.54 -11.67 9.94
C GLY A 814 35.34 -12.22 9.21
N ARG A 815 35.27 -13.55 9.17
CA ARG A 815 34.09 -14.28 8.68
C ARG A 815 33.01 -14.27 9.74
N GLU A 816 31.78 -13.94 9.35
CA GLU A 816 30.61 -14.04 10.22
C GLU A 816 30.22 -15.52 10.39
N HIS A 817 30.08 -15.95 11.63
CA HIS A 817 29.62 -17.29 12.00
C HIS A 817 28.44 -17.15 12.98
N ILE A 818 27.23 -17.41 12.49
CA ILE A 818 25.99 -17.26 13.27
C ILE A 818 25.77 -18.53 14.10
N VAL A 819 25.79 -18.41 15.43
CA VAL A 819 25.67 -19.55 16.36
C VAL A 819 24.26 -19.70 16.91
N VAL A 820 23.64 -18.57 17.29
CA VAL A 820 22.26 -18.51 17.76
C VAL A 820 21.53 -17.42 16.99
N GLN A 821 20.38 -17.75 16.44
CA GLN A 821 19.47 -16.79 15.86
C GLN A 821 18.04 -17.20 16.21
N LYS A 822 17.44 -16.47 17.14
CA LYS A 822 16.04 -16.64 17.52
C LYS A 822 15.23 -15.44 17.04
N ASP A 823 13.94 -15.67 16.87
CA ASP A 823 13.04 -14.62 16.42
C ASP A 823 13.08 -13.41 17.38
N LEU A 824 13.20 -12.22 16.79
CA LEU A 824 13.19 -10.95 17.53
C LEU A 824 11.75 -10.50 17.86
N THR A 825 10.74 -11.29 17.48
CA THR A 825 9.31 -11.00 17.63
C THR A 825 8.59 -11.88 18.66
N VAL A 826 9.19 -12.10 19.84
CA VAL A 826 8.39 -12.53 21.01
C VAL A 826 8.10 -11.34 21.88
#